data_AF-A0A7C9VSA7-F1
#
_entry.id   AF-A0A7C9VSA7-F1
#
_cell.length_a   1.000
_cell.length_b   1.000
_cell.length_c   1.000
_cell.angle_alpha   90.00
_cell.angle_beta   90.00
_cell.angle_gamma   90.00
#
_symmetry.space_group_name_H-M   'P 1'
#
loop_
_entity.id
_entity.type
_entity.pdbx_description
1 polymer ?
#
loop_
_entity_poly.entity_id
_entity_poly.type
_entity_poly.pdbx_seq_one_letter_code
_entity_poly.pdbx_strand_id
1 'polypeptide(L)'
;MSEVNALADRLFDTILDRFPVDASLMGFDLDHESLVDHSEEADQRYQVRLREIRDAAERLEPRNLSERITLGIVLHDVRTQSDDIEGLQIESGISANIRTVVPGTLSVLPRLPVDNPERRAGYLQRMRGLDGFFDTMITRHSKGFANGRTPVRHLVEQAVALMDGHLANLGTFDVVEGASEIVRPAIQKYRDFLRNDALPLGRDTEHGGLCWLDNGDAVYRMAIRAHTTEDLDPDELHATGIRLIEELKNEFAQYGDGVFDRIRHDPAFRHTNAEEMLEAARAAVAKAEAAAPQWFRTVPDARCVVRATPPAVPAHVPPHYFPSSEDGSRPGTYFVNTKEPRNRLKIEDEATAYHEAVPGHHFEYARMAALKDLPVVRRKAPISAFGEGWGLYCERLADEMGLYGSDESRLGMLTMDAMRAGRLVVDTGLHAKGWSRQQAIDYLAENTPMSRTQIGSEVDRYLGEPGQALAYVVGRLKFQELRARAEAAGKDVRDFHEVVLGQGRLTLALLEEVVDGGWPMRDLAERLWNLMLDHHALRANLMGLRDDGALQDHSEEADQDYLRRYRAIAEEAERTPETDPVTHGLVQHLAQVECDTIESRTIEFGVSGSVQDAVPELLYFLPELKSHHAVPGFLATVAERHRAGIAAGRTPVKHLVEQAIELVERHDAPGLQHYLDVLKNDVLPHGRDTEHAGLCWLPDGEELYGKAIRTHTTLELDPDELHATGLRLVENLELSEHRGLKYTSAAEMIADAEAAVRRAEAIAPQWFRTMPDQRCVIAETGPQVPASMPPHYVPAALDGSRPGTYFINTKEPHTRPRNIAEATAFHEAVPGHHFESARLMLLQDLPLLRRKARVAAFSEGWALYCERLADEMGLYSDEEARRGMLTMEAKRAGRLVADTGLHAKGWSRRQAVDYLRGNTPMSRELAEAEVDRYLAQPGQALAYMVGRLKFDELRAKAEKALGPAFDVRDFHEVVLGHGKLTLGLLDDVVTAWIAER
;
A
#
# COMPACT_ATOMS: atom_id res chain seq x y z
N MET A 1 -18.39 10.54 -5.00
CA MET A 1 -17.35 11.44 -4.47
C MET A 1 -17.75 11.83 -3.05
N SER A 2 -16.85 11.72 -2.06
CA SER A 2 -17.16 12.09 -0.66
C SER A 2 -17.28 13.60 -0.49
N GLU A 3 -17.95 14.06 0.58
CA GLU A 3 -18.04 15.50 0.90
C GLU A 3 -16.66 16.13 1.12
N VAL A 4 -15.73 15.37 1.72
CA VAL A 4 -14.33 15.79 1.91
C VAL A 4 -13.62 16.00 0.57
N ASN A 5 -13.76 15.07 -0.38
CA ASN A 5 -13.14 15.22 -1.70
C ASN A 5 -13.78 16.37 -2.49
N ALA A 6 -15.10 16.55 -2.39
CA ALA A 6 -15.77 17.68 -3.02
C ALA A 6 -15.32 19.04 -2.44
N LEU A 7 -14.99 19.09 -1.15
CA LEU A 7 -14.42 20.29 -0.52
C LEU A 7 -12.97 20.54 -0.97
N ALA A 8 -12.18 19.48 -1.11
CA ALA A 8 -10.83 19.53 -1.64
C ALA A 8 -10.80 20.06 -3.09
N ASP A 9 -11.71 19.58 -3.94
CA ASP A 9 -11.86 20.08 -5.31
C ASP A 9 -12.28 21.56 -5.32
N ARG A 10 -13.21 21.96 -4.43
CA ARG A 10 -13.61 23.36 -4.28
C ARG A 10 -12.46 24.27 -3.87
N LEU A 11 -11.57 23.81 -2.99
CA LEU A 11 -10.36 24.55 -2.64
C LEU A 11 -9.46 24.69 -3.85
N PHE A 12 -9.24 23.61 -4.60
CA PHE A 12 -8.42 23.63 -5.79
C PHE A 12 -8.94 24.64 -6.83
N ASP A 13 -10.24 24.60 -7.14
CA ASP A 13 -10.89 25.54 -8.05
C ASP A 13 -10.76 26.99 -7.56
N THR A 14 -10.84 27.19 -6.24
CA THR A 14 -10.66 28.51 -5.60
C THR A 14 -9.25 29.03 -5.76
N ILE A 15 -8.24 28.17 -5.68
CA ILE A 15 -6.84 28.51 -5.94
C ILE A 15 -6.62 28.80 -7.43
N LEU A 16 -7.14 27.98 -8.34
CA LEU A 16 -6.96 28.19 -9.78
C LEU A 16 -7.61 29.50 -10.27
N ASP A 17 -8.79 29.84 -9.74
CA ASP A 17 -9.47 31.11 -10.01
C ASP A 17 -8.67 32.32 -9.50
N ARG A 18 -7.97 32.17 -8.36
CA ARG A 18 -7.06 33.19 -7.84
C ARG A 18 -5.80 33.33 -8.69
N PHE A 19 -5.26 32.22 -9.20
CA PHE A 19 -3.96 32.15 -9.87
C PHE A 19 -4.08 31.65 -11.34
N PRO A 20 -4.72 32.42 -12.25
CA PRO A 20 -5.03 31.98 -13.61
C PRO A 20 -3.78 31.72 -14.48
N VAL A 21 -2.67 32.40 -14.19
CA VAL A 21 -1.38 32.18 -14.87
C VAL A 21 -0.80 30.81 -14.53
N ASP A 22 -0.88 30.41 -13.26
CA ASP A 22 -0.40 29.11 -12.80
C ASP A 22 -1.30 27.98 -13.33
N ALA A 23 -2.62 28.21 -13.38
CA ALA A 23 -3.57 27.29 -14.01
C ALA A 23 -3.19 27.00 -15.47
N SER A 24 -2.87 28.04 -16.25
CA SER A 24 -2.40 27.92 -17.64
C SER A 24 -1.07 27.14 -17.73
N LEU A 25 -0.13 27.40 -16.81
CA LEU A 25 1.18 26.71 -16.79
C LEU A 25 1.05 25.22 -16.46
N MET A 26 0.10 24.86 -15.60
CA MET A 26 -0.20 23.47 -15.23
C MET A 26 -1.02 22.73 -16.30
N GLY A 27 -1.54 23.44 -17.31
CA GLY A 27 -2.30 22.87 -18.42
C GLY A 27 -3.81 22.84 -18.22
N PHE A 28 -4.35 23.58 -17.24
CA PHE A 28 -5.79 23.72 -17.04
C PHE A 28 -6.39 24.78 -17.98
N ASP A 29 -7.54 24.46 -18.57
CA ASP A 29 -8.21 25.28 -19.59
C ASP A 29 -9.35 26.10 -18.94
N LEU A 30 -8.99 27.17 -18.21
CA LEU A 30 -9.92 27.98 -17.41
C LEU A 30 -9.97 29.45 -17.83
N ASP A 31 -8.83 30.15 -17.76
CA ASP A 31 -8.68 31.58 -18.13
C ASP A 31 -7.28 31.81 -18.73
N HIS A 32 -7.25 32.29 -19.98
CA HIS A 32 -6.01 32.58 -20.72
C HIS A 32 -5.68 34.08 -20.78
N GLU A 33 -6.57 34.95 -20.31
CA GLU A 33 -6.52 36.39 -20.53
C GLU A 33 -6.09 37.19 -19.30
N SER A 34 -6.38 36.69 -18.09
CA SER A 34 -6.15 37.43 -16.85
C SER A 34 -4.76 37.19 -16.23
N LEU A 35 -4.27 38.22 -15.54
CA LEU A 35 -3.21 38.13 -14.54
C LEU A 35 -3.83 38.00 -13.14
N VAL A 36 -3.02 37.64 -12.15
CA VAL A 36 -3.43 37.63 -10.74
C VAL A 36 -3.76 39.06 -10.28
N ASP A 37 -4.95 39.25 -9.70
CA ASP A 37 -5.36 40.52 -9.11
C ASP A 37 -4.90 40.63 -7.66
N HIS A 38 -3.84 41.40 -7.40
CA HIS A 38 -3.26 41.61 -6.07
C HIS A 38 -3.87 42.80 -5.30
N SER A 39 -5.03 43.32 -5.73
CA SER A 39 -5.73 44.38 -5.02
C SER A 39 -6.21 43.92 -3.64
N GLU A 40 -6.40 44.86 -2.71
CA GLU A 40 -6.94 44.56 -1.39
C GLU A 40 -8.36 44.01 -1.47
N GLU A 41 -9.15 44.51 -2.42
CA GLU A 41 -10.50 44.02 -2.67
C GLU A 41 -10.49 42.56 -3.13
N ALA A 42 -9.51 42.15 -3.95
CA ALA A 42 -9.35 40.77 -4.37
C ALA A 42 -8.89 39.86 -3.24
N ASP A 43 -7.92 40.32 -2.43
CA ASP A 43 -7.49 39.61 -1.21
C ASP A 43 -8.68 39.38 -0.26
N GLN A 44 -9.52 40.40 -0.04
CA GLN A 44 -10.71 40.29 0.82
C GLN A 44 -11.72 39.28 0.28
N ARG A 45 -11.98 39.28 -1.05
CA ARG A 45 -12.87 38.29 -1.69
C ARG A 45 -12.32 36.87 -1.54
N TYR A 46 -11.01 36.70 -1.73
CA TYR A 46 -10.36 35.41 -1.61
C TYR A 46 -10.38 34.90 -0.16
N GLN A 47 -10.09 35.75 0.82
CA GLN A 47 -10.22 35.42 2.25
C GLN A 47 -11.64 35.00 2.65
N VAL A 48 -12.69 35.60 2.08
CA VAL A 48 -14.08 35.15 2.33
C VAL A 48 -14.26 33.70 1.87
N ARG A 49 -13.85 33.37 0.64
CA ARG A 49 -13.95 31.99 0.12
C ARG A 49 -13.12 30.99 0.91
N LEU A 50 -11.90 31.37 1.29
CA LEU A 50 -11.04 30.54 2.15
C LEU A 50 -11.68 30.26 3.50
N ARG A 51 -12.29 31.27 4.14
CA ARG A 51 -13.04 31.09 5.40
C ARG A 51 -14.24 30.18 5.24
N GLU A 52 -15.01 30.31 4.16
CA GLU A 52 -16.15 29.40 3.88
C GLU A 52 -15.69 27.95 3.74
N ILE A 53 -14.54 27.72 3.09
CA ILE A 53 -13.95 26.38 2.95
C ILE A 53 -13.47 25.85 4.31
N ARG A 54 -12.76 26.66 5.10
CA ARG A 54 -12.33 26.29 6.45
C ARG A 54 -13.51 25.92 7.34
N ASP A 55 -14.52 26.79 7.40
CA ASP A 55 -15.69 26.60 8.25
C ASP A 55 -16.51 25.36 7.82
N ALA A 56 -16.48 25.00 6.53
CA ALA A 56 -17.02 23.74 6.04
C ALA A 56 -16.14 22.54 6.44
N ALA A 57 -14.82 22.66 6.30
CA ALA A 57 -13.86 21.63 6.66
C ALA A 57 -13.96 21.26 8.15
N GLU A 58 -14.02 22.25 9.04
CA GLU A 58 -14.11 22.06 10.49
C GLU A 58 -15.41 21.38 10.97
N ARG A 59 -16.43 21.29 10.11
CA ARG A 59 -17.70 20.60 10.41
C ARG A 59 -17.76 19.17 9.90
N LEU A 60 -16.79 18.75 9.08
CA LEU A 60 -16.76 17.41 8.50
C LEU A 60 -16.01 16.47 9.44
N GLU A 61 -16.63 15.34 9.74
CA GLU A 61 -15.98 14.23 10.45
C GLU A 61 -15.42 13.25 9.41
N PRO A 62 -14.09 13.05 9.32
CA PRO A 62 -13.50 12.14 8.35
C PRO A 62 -13.83 10.69 8.69
N ARG A 63 -14.25 9.90 7.69
CA ARG A 63 -14.68 8.51 7.89
C ARG A 63 -13.52 7.51 7.94
N ASN A 64 -12.36 7.90 7.41
CA ASN A 64 -11.16 7.08 7.36
C ASN A 64 -9.91 7.97 7.29
N LEU A 65 -8.73 7.35 7.35
CA LEU A 65 -7.44 8.05 7.30
C LEU A 65 -7.26 8.88 6.03
N SER A 66 -7.75 8.40 4.87
CA SER A 66 -7.61 9.14 3.61
C SER A 66 -8.39 10.47 3.64
N GLU A 67 -9.61 10.46 4.19
CA GLU A 67 -10.40 11.68 4.40
C GLU A 67 -9.77 12.58 5.46
N ARG A 68 -9.21 11.99 6.53
CA ARG A 68 -8.50 12.74 7.58
C ARG A 68 -7.31 13.51 7.03
N ILE A 69 -6.48 12.85 6.21
CA ILE A 69 -5.35 13.48 5.53
C ILE A 69 -5.85 14.57 4.58
N THR A 70 -6.84 14.27 3.74
CA THR A 70 -7.40 15.24 2.78
C THR A 70 -7.87 16.51 3.48
N LEU A 71 -8.60 16.36 4.59
CA LEU A 71 -9.10 17.47 5.38
C LEU A 71 -7.97 18.28 6.03
N GLY A 72 -6.96 17.61 6.57
CA GLY A 72 -5.78 18.25 7.14
C GLY A 72 -4.99 19.06 6.09
N ILE A 73 -4.85 18.55 4.86
CA ILE A 73 -4.22 19.28 3.76
C ILE A 73 -5.07 20.50 3.35
N VAL A 74 -6.39 20.35 3.26
CA VAL A 74 -7.31 21.48 3.00
C VAL A 74 -7.16 22.58 4.05
N LEU A 75 -7.17 22.20 5.33
CA LEU A 75 -7.01 23.16 6.43
C LEU A 75 -5.64 23.82 6.42
N HIS A 76 -4.58 23.07 6.11
CA HIS A 76 -3.23 23.61 5.95
C HIS A 76 -3.16 24.63 4.81
N ASP A 77 -3.56 24.27 3.60
CA ASP A 77 -3.50 25.16 2.43
C ASP A 77 -4.36 26.42 2.64
N VAL A 78 -5.57 26.28 3.20
CA VAL A 78 -6.42 27.42 3.53
C VAL A 78 -5.74 28.36 4.53
N ARG A 79 -5.11 27.79 5.57
CA ARG A 79 -4.39 28.58 6.57
C ARG A 79 -3.18 29.28 5.95
N THR A 80 -2.35 28.58 5.18
CA THR A 80 -1.17 29.13 4.52
C THR A 80 -1.55 30.28 3.57
N GLN A 81 -2.58 30.09 2.73
CA GLN A 81 -3.08 31.14 1.84
C GLN A 81 -3.65 32.35 2.59
N SER A 82 -4.27 32.13 3.75
CA SER A 82 -4.77 33.22 4.61
C SER A 82 -3.62 33.96 5.29
N ASP A 83 -2.64 33.22 5.82
CA ASP A 83 -1.45 33.75 6.49
C ASP A 83 -0.60 34.60 5.53
N ASP A 84 -0.47 34.22 4.25
CA ASP A 84 0.24 34.99 3.22
C ASP A 84 -0.38 36.39 3.00
N ILE A 85 -1.71 36.48 3.06
CA ILE A 85 -2.45 37.74 2.92
C ILE A 85 -2.32 38.57 4.21
N GLU A 86 -2.55 37.95 5.37
CA GLU A 86 -2.47 38.62 6.68
C GLU A 86 -1.06 39.08 7.04
N GLY A 87 -0.04 38.36 6.55
CA GLY A 87 1.37 38.71 6.71
C GLY A 87 1.78 39.97 5.97
N LEU A 88 0.96 40.46 5.03
CA LEU A 88 1.16 41.69 4.25
C LEU A 88 2.58 41.77 3.65
N GLN A 89 3.14 40.62 3.24
CA GLN A 89 4.46 40.58 2.61
C GLN A 89 4.45 41.29 1.26
N ILE A 90 3.31 41.30 0.56
CA ILE A 90 3.17 42.02 -0.71
C ILE A 90 3.44 43.52 -0.61
N GLU A 91 3.32 44.10 0.59
CA GLU A 91 3.50 45.54 0.80
C GLU A 91 4.99 45.93 0.89
N SER A 92 5.84 45.07 1.45
CA SER A 92 7.28 45.33 1.66
C SER A 92 8.23 44.39 0.93
N GLY A 93 7.73 43.28 0.37
CA GLY A 93 8.48 42.17 -0.22
C GLY A 93 9.00 42.45 -1.62
N ILE A 94 9.85 43.46 -1.76
CA ILE A 94 10.53 43.80 -3.02
C ILE A 94 11.90 43.13 -3.04
N SER A 95 12.13 42.25 -4.02
CA SER A 95 13.43 41.64 -4.28
C SER A 95 13.60 41.23 -5.74
N ALA A 96 14.78 40.71 -6.09
CA ALA A 96 15.02 40.04 -7.37
C ALA A 96 14.78 38.51 -7.33
N ASN A 97 14.32 37.96 -6.20
CA ASN A 97 14.05 36.53 -6.06
C ASN A 97 12.80 36.15 -6.86
N ILE A 98 12.92 35.13 -7.73
CA ILE A 98 11.84 34.58 -8.56
C ILE A 98 10.62 34.10 -7.76
N ARG A 99 10.77 33.84 -6.46
CA ARG A 99 9.65 33.47 -5.58
C ARG A 99 8.86 34.67 -5.03
N THR A 100 9.29 35.90 -5.30
CA THR A 100 8.49 37.11 -5.01
C THR A 100 7.57 37.46 -6.18
N VAL A 101 6.46 38.15 -5.89
CA VAL A 101 5.32 38.34 -6.80
C VAL A 101 5.71 38.85 -8.20
N VAL A 102 6.48 39.94 -8.27
CA VAL A 102 6.84 40.56 -9.55
C VAL A 102 7.84 39.72 -10.35
N PRO A 103 9.03 39.36 -9.80
CA PRO A 103 9.96 38.48 -10.51
C PRO A 103 9.35 37.15 -10.92
N GLY A 104 8.51 36.54 -10.07
CA GLY A 104 7.82 35.28 -10.37
C GLY A 104 6.91 35.41 -11.58
N THR A 105 6.03 36.41 -11.58
CA THR A 105 5.12 36.70 -12.70
C THR A 105 5.90 36.90 -14.01
N LEU A 106 6.93 37.77 -14.01
CA LEU A 106 7.72 38.04 -15.21
C LEU A 106 8.54 36.83 -15.69
N SER A 107 8.90 35.91 -14.79
CA SER A 107 9.62 34.69 -15.16
C SER A 107 8.74 33.61 -15.80
N VAL A 108 7.46 33.55 -15.42
CA VAL A 108 6.49 32.55 -15.89
C VAL A 108 5.90 32.97 -17.24
N LEU A 109 5.60 34.25 -17.43
CA LEU A 109 4.95 34.76 -18.64
C LEU A 109 5.62 34.26 -19.94
N PRO A 110 6.94 34.38 -20.16
CA PRO A 110 7.60 33.86 -21.37
C PRO A 110 7.49 32.34 -21.61
N ARG A 111 7.02 31.57 -20.62
CA ARG A 111 6.92 30.11 -20.67
C ARG A 111 5.50 29.60 -20.94
N LEU A 112 4.53 30.50 -21.02
CA LEU A 112 3.14 30.13 -21.26
C LEU A 112 2.95 29.50 -22.66
N PRO A 113 2.12 28.44 -22.77
CA PRO A 113 1.83 27.84 -24.06
C PRO A 113 1.03 28.80 -24.96
N VAL A 114 1.40 28.86 -26.24
CA VAL A 114 0.74 29.68 -27.29
C VAL A 114 0.43 28.86 -28.56
N ASP A 115 0.11 27.60 -28.33
CA ASP A 115 -0.09 26.53 -29.31
C ASP A 115 -1.38 26.65 -30.13
N ASN A 116 -2.33 27.49 -29.70
CA ASN A 116 -3.57 27.75 -30.42
C ASN A 116 -3.93 29.26 -30.49
N PRO A 117 -4.88 29.67 -31.36
CA PRO A 117 -5.24 31.08 -31.53
C PRO A 117 -5.78 31.77 -30.26
N GLU A 118 -6.52 31.04 -29.43
CA GLU A 118 -7.10 31.55 -28.18
C GLU A 118 -6.00 31.88 -27.16
N ARG A 119 -5.09 30.95 -26.90
CA ARG A 119 -3.94 31.14 -26.01
C ARG A 119 -3.00 32.24 -26.51
N ARG A 120 -2.86 32.42 -27.84
CA ARG A 120 -2.12 33.55 -28.42
C ARG A 120 -2.78 34.89 -28.13
N ALA A 121 -4.11 34.97 -28.28
CA ALA A 121 -4.87 36.17 -27.96
C ALA A 121 -4.81 36.49 -26.46
N GLY A 122 -5.01 35.48 -25.61
CA GLY A 122 -4.91 35.59 -24.17
C GLY A 122 -3.52 36.00 -23.69
N TYR A 123 -2.44 35.45 -24.29
CA TYR A 123 -1.07 35.90 -24.03
C TYR A 123 -0.90 37.41 -24.24
N LEU A 124 -1.33 37.92 -25.41
CA LEU A 124 -1.26 39.35 -25.71
C LEU A 124 -2.15 40.17 -24.76
N GLN A 125 -3.28 39.63 -24.31
CA GLN A 125 -4.15 40.28 -23.34
C GLN A 125 -3.48 40.39 -21.96
N ARG A 126 -2.80 39.35 -21.49
CA ARG A 126 -1.96 39.39 -20.27
C ARG A 126 -0.85 40.43 -20.38
N MET A 127 -0.19 40.52 -21.55
CA MET A 127 0.84 41.55 -21.78
C MET A 127 0.26 42.97 -21.63
N ARG A 128 -0.96 43.22 -22.14
CA ARG A 128 -1.65 44.51 -21.95
C ARG A 128 -2.05 44.74 -20.49
N GLY A 129 -2.43 43.67 -19.78
CA GLY A 129 -2.80 43.70 -18.36
C GLY A 129 -1.65 44.04 -17.40
N LEU A 130 -0.39 43.93 -17.84
CA LEU A 130 0.76 44.20 -16.98
C LEU A 130 0.81 45.64 -16.44
N ASP A 131 0.30 46.63 -17.17
CA ASP A 131 0.25 48.01 -16.68
C ASP A 131 -0.64 48.14 -15.43
N GLY A 132 -1.82 47.54 -15.46
CA GLY A 132 -2.75 47.50 -14.32
C GLY A 132 -2.23 46.64 -13.15
N PHE A 133 -1.54 45.54 -13.46
CA PHE A 133 -0.84 44.75 -12.45
C PHE A 133 0.21 45.58 -11.71
N PHE A 134 1.05 46.33 -12.44
CA PHE A 134 2.05 47.19 -11.80
C PHE A 134 1.44 48.38 -11.06
N ASP A 135 0.33 48.96 -11.53
CA ASP A 135 -0.42 49.96 -10.75
C ASP A 135 -0.90 49.41 -9.41
N THR A 136 -1.39 48.18 -9.41
CA THR A 136 -1.80 47.48 -8.19
C THR A 136 -0.61 47.29 -7.26
N MET A 137 0.52 46.80 -7.76
CA MET A 137 1.73 46.61 -6.96
C MET A 137 2.27 47.93 -6.40
N ILE A 138 2.33 49.00 -7.21
CA ILE A 138 2.74 50.34 -6.77
C ILE A 138 1.82 50.82 -5.65
N THR A 139 0.51 50.66 -5.81
CA THR A 139 -0.47 51.06 -4.79
C THR A 139 -0.26 50.30 -3.47
N ARG A 140 -0.09 48.97 -3.53
CA ARG A 140 0.18 48.13 -2.35
C ARG A 140 1.48 48.53 -1.65
N HIS A 141 2.55 48.72 -2.41
CA HIS A 141 3.85 49.15 -1.88
C HIS A 141 3.77 50.53 -1.25
N SER A 142 3.22 51.53 -1.94
CA SER A 142 3.07 52.88 -1.40
C SER A 142 2.27 52.92 -0.11
N LYS A 143 1.19 52.11 -0.01
CA LYS A 143 0.41 51.99 1.23
C LYS A 143 1.24 51.33 2.35
N GLY A 144 1.95 50.26 2.03
CA GLY A 144 2.89 49.61 2.96
C GLY A 144 3.90 50.59 3.54
N PHE A 145 4.56 51.34 2.66
CA PHE A 145 5.58 52.31 3.05
C PHE A 145 5.02 53.41 3.96
N ALA A 146 3.81 53.91 3.65
CA ALA A 146 3.10 54.88 4.49
C ALA A 146 2.75 54.33 5.88
N ASN A 147 2.60 53.02 6.01
CA ASN A 147 2.34 52.31 7.27
C ASN A 147 3.62 51.74 7.93
N GLY A 148 4.81 52.22 7.53
CA GLY A 148 6.08 51.78 8.12
C GLY A 148 6.59 50.43 7.61
N ARG A 149 5.90 49.78 6.68
CA ARG A 149 6.32 48.51 6.05
C ARG A 149 7.22 48.75 4.86
N THR A 150 8.43 49.22 5.12
CA THR A 150 9.41 49.53 4.07
C THR A 150 10.15 48.27 3.55
N PRO A 151 10.72 48.30 2.34
CA PRO A 151 11.50 47.18 1.80
C PRO A 151 12.95 47.24 2.32
N VAL A 152 13.78 46.27 1.95
CA VAL A 152 15.24 46.33 2.18
C VAL A 152 15.90 47.00 0.97
N ARG A 153 16.64 48.09 1.20
CA ARG A 153 17.23 48.93 0.14
C ARG A 153 18.06 48.12 -0.85
N HIS A 154 18.95 47.26 -0.36
CA HIS A 154 19.79 46.38 -1.17
C HIS A 154 18.97 45.47 -2.10
N LEU A 155 17.83 44.94 -1.63
CA LEU A 155 16.94 44.12 -2.45
C LEU A 155 16.18 44.94 -3.49
N VAL A 156 15.85 46.21 -3.18
CA VAL A 156 15.28 47.15 -4.16
C VAL A 156 16.29 47.47 -5.26
N GLU A 157 17.58 47.67 -4.93
CA GLU A 157 18.65 47.86 -5.93
C GLU A 157 18.74 46.67 -6.89
N GLN A 158 18.68 45.45 -6.35
CA GLN A 158 18.63 44.24 -7.15
C GLN A 158 17.36 44.16 -8.01
N ALA A 159 16.19 44.54 -7.47
CA ALA A 159 14.94 44.58 -8.23
C ALA A 159 14.98 45.61 -9.37
N VAL A 160 15.58 46.79 -9.15
CA VAL A 160 15.83 47.78 -10.21
C VAL A 160 16.72 47.19 -11.30
N ALA A 161 17.82 46.53 -10.92
CA ALA A 161 18.72 45.87 -11.87
C ALA A 161 18.02 44.75 -12.66
N LEU A 162 17.13 43.99 -12.02
CA LEU A 162 16.30 42.98 -12.68
C LEU A 162 15.38 43.63 -13.73
N MET A 163 14.69 44.73 -13.38
CA MET A 163 13.83 45.43 -14.33
C MET A 163 14.63 46.03 -15.50
N ASP A 164 15.79 46.63 -15.24
CA ASP A 164 16.69 47.11 -16.29
C ASP A 164 17.16 45.95 -17.20
N GLY A 165 17.39 44.76 -16.62
CA GLY A 165 17.70 43.53 -17.35
C GLY A 165 16.56 43.05 -18.26
N HIS A 166 15.31 43.12 -17.80
CA HIS A 166 14.14 42.84 -18.65
C HIS A 166 14.00 43.87 -19.77
N LEU A 167 14.20 45.17 -19.49
CA LEU A 167 14.15 46.23 -20.51
C LEU A 167 15.22 46.08 -21.59
N ALA A 168 16.40 45.60 -21.22
CA ALA A 168 17.46 45.29 -22.18
C ALA A 168 17.17 44.05 -23.02
N ASN A 169 16.31 43.14 -22.53
CA ASN A 169 16.03 41.83 -23.16
C ASN A 169 14.52 41.60 -23.40
N LEU A 170 13.80 42.64 -23.82
CA LEU A 170 12.34 42.59 -24.00
C LEU A 170 11.88 41.55 -25.03
N GLY A 171 12.74 41.16 -25.98
CA GLY A 171 12.44 40.10 -26.94
C GLY A 171 12.14 38.74 -26.29
N THR A 172 12.46 38.54 -25.01
CA THR A 172 12.03 37.35 -24.25
C THR A 172 10.52 37.27 -24.08
N PHE A 173 9.78 38.38 -24.19
CA PHE A 173 8.32 38.42 -24.16
C PHE A 173 7.70 38.24 -25.56
N ASP A 174 8.47 38.26 -26.65
CA ASP A 174 7.96 38.05 -28.02
C ASP A 174 7.68 36.57 -28.32
N VAL A 175 7.06 35.87 -27.36
CA VAL A 175 6.45 34.54 -27.56
C VAL A 175 5.32 34.65 -28.60
N VAL A 176 4.60 35.77 -28.58
CA VAL A 176 3.73 36.24 -29.67
C VAL A 176 4.29 37.57 -30.17
N GLU A 177 4.40 37.71 -31.50
CA GLU A 177 4.99 38.89 -32.14
C GLU A 177 4.37 40.21 -31.64
N GLY A 178 5.21 41.16 -31.24
CA GLY A 178 4.82 42.50 -30.82
C GLY A 178 4.51 42.66 -29.33
N ALA A 179 4.63 41.59 -28.53
CA ALA A 179 4.45 41.64 -27.08
C ALA A 179 5.48 42.53 -26.38
N SER A 180 6.73 42.58 -26.86
CA SER A 180 7.79 43.43 -26.30
C SER A 180 7.45 44.92 -26.28
N GLU A 181 6.77 45.41 -27.33
CA GLU A 181 6.32 46.81 -27.41
C GLU A 181 5.13 47.10 -26.49
N ILE A 182 4.30 46.09 -26.19
CA ILE A 182 3.18 46.20 -25.24
C ILE A 182 3.71 46.31 -23.81
N VAL A 183 4.68 45.47 -23.43
CA VAL A 183 5.13 45.38 -22.02
C VAL A 183 6.17 46.42 -21.62
N ARG A 184 6.92 46.97 -22.59
CA ARG A 184 7.96 47.99 -22.36
C ARG A 184 7.50 49.14 -21.44
N PRO A 185 6.39 49.87 -21.70
CA PRO A 185 5.98 50.99 -20.86
C PRO A 185 5.65 50.55 -19.42
N ALA A 186 5.02 49.39 -19.26
CA ALA A 186 4.63 48.85 -17.96
C ALA A 186 5.86 48.53 -17.09
N ILE A 187 6.87 47.85 -17.66
CA ILE A 187 8.12 47.54 -16.96
C ILE A 187 8.92 48.83 -16.64
N GLN A 188 8.96 49.80 -17.56
CA GLN A 188 9.62 51.10 -17.31
C GLN A 188 8.99 51.84 -16.13
N LYS A 189 7.66 51.89 -16.07
CA LYS A 189 6.90 52.52 -14.99
C LYS A 189 7.22 51.90 -13.64
N TYR A 190 7.20 50.57 -13.53
CA TYR A 190 7.56 49.90 -12.27
C TYR A 190 9.02 50.09 -11.89
N ARG A 191 9.95 50.03 -12.86
CA ARG A 191 11.37 50.34 -12.64
C ARG A 191 11.56 51.74 -12.08
N ASP A 192 10.87 52.73 -12.65
CA ASP A 192 10.96 54.12 -12.22
C ASP A 192 10.41 54.31 -10.80
N PHE A 193 9.28 53.67 -10.46
CA PHE A 193 8.77 53.63 -9.08
C PHE A 193 9.79 53.02 -8.10
N LEU A 194 10.36 51.86 -8.45
CA LEU A 194 11.36 51.20 -7.60
C LEU A 194 12.55 52.12 -7.33
N ARG A 195 13.05 52.81 -8.37
CA ARG A 195 14.22 53.68 -8.29
C ARG A 195 13.93 54.99 -7.55
N ASN A 196 12.79 55.62 -7.82
CA ASN A 196 12.52 56.99 -7.38
C ASN A 196 11.76 57.05 -6.06
N ASP A 197 10.91 56.06 -5.78
CA ASP A 197 9.98 56.06 -4.64
C ASP A 197 10.33 54.98 -3.60
N ALA A 198 10.58 53.73 -4.03
CA ALA A 198 10.86 52.63 -3.10
C ALA A 198 12.30 52.67 -2.54
N LEU A 199 13.30 52.90 -3.40
CA LEU A 199 14.71 52.84 -3.03
C LEU A 199 15.10 53.84 -1.92
N PRO A 200 14.63 55.12 -1.93
CA PRO A 200 14.94 56.06 -0.86
C PRO A 200 14.34 55.68 0.50
N LEU A 201 13.27 54.89 0.52
CA LEU A 201 12.55 54.48 1.74
C LEU A 201 13.01 53.14 2.30
N GLY A 202 13.80 52.37 1.55
CA GLY A 202 14.27 51.06 1.97
C GLY A 202 15.18 51.12 3.21
N ARG A 203 14.99 50.15 4.13
CA ARG A 203 15.88 49.90 5.27
C ARG A 203 17.26 49.49 4.81
N ASP A 204 18.29 49.86 5.57
CA ASP A 204 19.67 49.45 5.27
C ASP A 204 19.92 47.97 5.62
N THR A 205 21.11 47.49 5.30
CA THR A 205 21.52 46.09 5.53
C THR A 205 21.80 45.76 6.98
N GLU A 206 21.84 46.75 7.88
CA GLU A 206 21.94 46.53 9.33
C GLU A 206 20.56 46.22 9.93
N HIS A 207 19.48 46.70 9.29
CA HIS A 207 18.10 46.55 9.74
C HIS A 207 17.23 45.81 8.71
N GLY A 208 17.81 44.82 8.03
CA GLY A 208 17.16 44.12 6.90
C GLY A 208 16.03 43.15 7.31
N GLY A 209 16.16 42.52 8.47
CA GLY A 209 15.24 41.48 8.96
C GLY A 209 13.80 41.96 9.22
N LEU A 210 12.89 41.00 9.42
CA LEU A 210 11.48 41.28 9.70
C LEU A 210 11.28 41.87 11.10
N CYS A 211 12.08 41.49 12.10
CA CYS A 211 12.06 42.06 13.46
C CYS A 211 12.17 43.60 13.52
N TRP A 212 12.65 44.25 12.45
CA TRP A 212 12.72 45.70 12.33
C TRP A 212 11.45 46.36 11.78
N LEU A 213 10.41 45.57 11.51
CA LEU A 213 9.07 46.03 11.15
C LEU A 213 8.11 45.95 12.32
N ASP A 214 7.10 46.82 12.32
CA ASP A 214 5.96 46.68 13.21
C ASP A 214 5.27 45.32 12.99
N ASN A 215 5.02 44.59 14.08
CA ASN A 215 4.54 43.20 14.10
C ASN A 215 5.44 42.19 13.35
N GLY A 216 6.71 42.52 13.13
CA GLY A 216 7.68 41.68 12.43
C GLY A 216 7.80 40.26 12.97
N ASP A 217 7.80 40.09 14.29
CA ASP A 217 7.88 38.77 14.93
C ASP A 217 6.67 37.89 14.62
N ALA A 218 5.47 38.48 14.59
CA ALA A 218 4.24 37.75 14.26
C ALA A 218 4.24 37.32 12.79
N VAL A 219 4.65 38.22 11.90
CA VAL A 219 4.79 37.92 10.47
C VAL A 219 5.85 36.85 10.22
N TYR A 220 6.97 36.87 10.94
CA TYR A 220 7.99 35.85 10.82
C TYR A 220 7.52 34.48 11.34
N ARG A 221 6.74 34.42 12.44
CA ARG A 221 6.09 33.17 12.88
C ARG A 221 5.12 32.61 11.83
N MET A 222 4.34 33.48 11.17
CA MET A 222 3.47 33.05 10.06
C MET A 222 4.29 32.45 8.91
N ALA A 223 5.41 33.09 8.54
CA ALA A 223 6.30 32.59 7.49
C ALA A 223 6.97 31.26 7.88
N ILE A 224 7.42 31.11 9.13
CA ILE A 224 7.91 29.83 9.67
C ILE A 224 6.84 28.76 9.45
N ARG A 225 5.63 29.00 9.97
CA ARG A 225 4.52 28.04 9.90
C ARG A 225 4.11 27.69 8.47
N ALA A 226 4.07 28.67 7.56
CA ALA A 226 3.75 28.43 6.15
C ALA A 226 4.73 27.45 5.49
N HIS A 227 6.02 27.52 5.84
CA HIS A 227 7.06 26.71 5.23
C HIS A 227 7.38 25.42 5.99
N THR A 228 7.25 25.41 7.32
CA THR A 228 7.55 24.25 8.19
C THR A 228 6.31 23.43 8.52
N THR A 229 5.11 23.97 8.28
CA THR A 229 3.80 23.45 8.72
C THR A 229 3.53 23.52 10.22
N GLU A 230 4.50 24.01 11.00
CA GLU A 230 4.52 23.99 12.47
C GLU A 230 4.80 25.39 13.03
N ASP A 231 4.22 25.73 14.19
CA ASP A 231 4.45 27.01 14.87
C ASP A 231 5.71 26.96 15.75
N LEU A 232 6.87 26.81 15.11
CA LEU A 232 8.17 26.60 15.77
C LEU A 232 8.75 27.91 16.31
N ASP A 233 9.42 27.82 17.46
CA ASP A 233 10.13 28.95 18.06
C ASP A 233 11.42 29.28 17.27
N PRO A 234 11.59 30.51 16.77
CA PRO A 234 12.84 30.96 16.14
C PRO A 234 14.10 30.70 16.98
N ASP A 235 14.01 30.80 18.31
CA ASP A 235 15.15 30.59 19.19
C ASP A 235 15.59 29.11 19.23
N GLU A 236 14.63 28.19 19.23
CA GLU A 236 14.88 26.75 19.18
C GLU A 236 15.46 26.33 17.83
N LEU A 237 14.93 26.90 16.74
CA LEU A 237 15.45 26.70 15.38
C LEU A 237 16.89 27.19 15.25
N HIS A 238 17.18 28.39 15.78
CA HIS A 238 18.54 28.95 15.79
C HIS A 238 19.51 28.05 16.56
N ALA A 239 19.13 27.64 17.78
CA ALA A 239 19.95 26.76 18.61
C ALA A 239 20.18 25.39 17.94
N THR A 240 19.15 24.85 17.27
CA THR A 240 19.25 23.61 16.50
C THR A 240 20.26 23.76 15.35
N GLY A 241 20.21 24.86 14.60
CA GLY A 241 21.17 25.15 13.54
C GLY A 241 22.61 25.22 14.05
N ILE A 242 22.84 25.92 15.16
CA ILE A 242 24.17 26.01 15.80
C ILE A 242 24.69 24.62 16.18
N ARG A 243 23.86 23.79 16.80
CA ARG A 243 24.23 22.42 17.18
C ARG A 243 24.63 21.58 15.96
N LEU A 244 23.81 21.61 14.90
CA LEU A 244 24.09 20.85 13.67
C LEU A 244 25.37 21.30 12.98
N ILE A 245 25.67 22.62 12.99
CA ILE A 245 26.94 23.14 12.46
C ILE A 245 28.14 22.60 13.25
N GLU A 246 28.06 22.52 14.57
CA GLU A 246 29.14 21.95 15.39
C GLU A 246 29.30 20.43 15.16
N GLU A 247 28.20 19.69 15.00
CA GLU A 247 28.24 18.27 14.62
C GLU A 247 28.92 18.07 13.25
N LEU A 248 28.55 18.88 12.26
CA LEU A 248 29.14 18.84 10.93
C LEU A 248 30.61 19.22 10.91
N LYS A 249 31.06 20.16 11.76
CA LYS A 249 32.50 20.46 11.91
C LYS A 249 33.29 19.22 12.36
N ASN A 250 32.72 18.39 13.23
CA ASN A 250 33.36 17.15 13.65
C ASN A 250 33.43 16.12 12.50
N GLU A 251 32.41 16.06 11.64
CA GLU A 251 32.47 15.24 10.42
C GLU A 251 33.55 15.75 9.45
N PHE A 252 33.62 17.06 9.21
CA PHE A 252 34.65 17.67 8.37
C PHE A 252 36.07 17.45 8.90
N ALA A 253 36.28 17.45 10.22
CA ALA A 253 37.58 17.24 10.84
C ALA A 253 38.20 15.88 10.48
N GLN A 254 37.40 14.88 10.11
CA GLN A 254 37.87 13.57 9.66
C GLN A 254 38.67 13.66 8.34
N TYR A 255 38.49 14.73 7.57
CA TYR A 255 39.13 14.96 6.27
C TYR A 255 40.40 15.84 6.35
N GLY A 256 40.83 16.18 7.56
CA GLY A 256 42.05 16.92 7.87
C GLY A 256 41.86 18.44 8.03
N ASP A 257 42.86 19.08 8.63
CA ASP A 257 42.89 20.53 8.84
C ASP A 257 42.86 21.28 7.50
N GLY A 258 42.18 22.43 7.46
CA GLY A 258 42.10 23.28 6.28
C GLY A 258 41.20 22.74 5.15
N VAL A 259 40.35 21.75 5.42
CA VAL A 259 39.45 21.15 4.42
C VAL A 259 38.56 22.19 3.72
N PHE A 260 38.11 23.23 4.41
CA PHE A 260 37.32 24.31 3.80
C PHE A 260 38.10 25.08 2.74
N ASP A 261 39.37 25.41 3.01
CA ASP A 261 40.20 26.12 2.05
C ASP A 261 40.53 25.25 0.83
N ARG A 262 40.69 23.94 1.03
CA ARG A 262 40.83 22.98 -0.07
C ARG A 262 39.58 22.97 -0.95
N ILE A 263 38.37 22.87 -0.38
CA ILE A 263 37.10 22.90 -1.14
C ILE A 263 36.99 24.19 -1.96
N ARG A 264 37.29 25.33 -1.34
CA ARG A 264 37.18 26.66 -1.98
C ARG A 264 38.15 26.89 -3.12
N HIS A 265 39.38 26.37 -3.04
CA HIS A 265 40.46 26.82 -3.93
C HIS A 265 41.10 25.71 -4.77
N ASP A 266 40.96 24.43 -4.40
CA ASP A 266 41.60 23.34 -5.14
C ASP A 266 40.96 23.19 -6.54
N PRO A 267 41.73 23.41 -7.63
CA PRO A 267 41.22 23.21 -8.99
C PRO A 267 40.80 21.77 -9.26
N ALA A 268 41.32 20.79 -8.50
CA ALA A 268 40.94 19.40 -8.63
C ALA A 268 39.46 19.17 -8.31
N PHE A 269 38.80 20.03 -7.52
CA PHE A 269 37.37 19.96 -7.25
C PHE A 269 36.51 20.70 -8.27
N ARG A 270 37.08 21.29 -9.32
CA ARG A 270 36.33 22.02 -10.33
C ARG A 270 36.14 21.20 -11.61
N HIS A 271 35.01 21.40 -12.25
CA HIS A 271 34.77 20.84 -13.59
C HIS A 271 35.65 21.49 -14.64
N THR A 272 36.06 20.72 -15.63
CA THR A 272 36.86 21.22 -16.75
C THR A 272 35.99 21.78 -17.87
N ASN A 273 34.82 21.17 -18.10
CA ASN A 273 33.92 21.50 -19.19
C ASN A 273 32.46 21.10 -18.90
N ALA A 274 31.53 21.54 -19.76
CA ALA A 274 30.10 21.31 -19.62
C ALA A 274 29.66 19.84 -19.78
N GLU A 275 30.33 19.07 -20.64
CA GLU A 275 29.97 17.67 -20.90
C GLU A 275 30.28 16.80 -19.69
N GLU A 276 31.41 17.07 -19.00
CA GLU A 276 31.78 16.41 -17.75
C GLU A 276 30.68 16.50 -16.69
N MET A 277 30.07 17.70 -16.54
CA MET A 277 28.96 17.92 -15.60
C MET A 277 27.71 17.10 -15.96
N LEU A 278 27.38 17.00 -17.25
CA LEU A 278 26.21 16.24 -17.71
C LEU A 278 26.42 14.75 -17.55
N GLU A 279 27.61 14.25 -17.86
CA GLU A 279 27.96 12.84 -17.68
C GLU A 279 27.98 12.45 -16.21
N ALA A 280 28.53 13.29 -15.32
CA ALA A 280 28.49 13.07 -13.88
C ALA A 280 27.05 12.98 -13.36
N ALA A 281 26.17 13.90 -13.76
CA ALA A 281 24.77 13.87 -13.40
C ALA A 281 24.03 12.62 -13.92
N ARG A 282 24.25 12.24 -15.19
CA ARG A 282 23.67 11.02 -15.79
C ARG A 282 24.13 9.75 -15.06
N ALA A 283 25.42 9.66 -14.75
CA ALA A 283 25.99 8.53 -14.04
C ALA A 283 25.43 8.41 -12.63
N ALA A 284 25.31 9.52 -11.90
CA ALA A 284 24.72 9.54 -10.56
C ALA A 284 23.26 9.06 -10.58
N VAL A 285 22.43 9.59 -11.49
CA VAL A 285 21.03 9.16 -11.62
C VAL A 285 20.92 7.67 -11.94
N ALA A 286 21.69 7.17 -12.90
CA ALA A 286 21.67 5.75 -13.27
C ALA A 286 22.09 4.84 -12.10
N LYS A 287 23.09 5.27 -11.31
CA LYS A 287 23.53 4.54 -10.10
C LYS A 287 22.41 4.44 -9.07
N ALA A 288 21.70 5.54 -8.82
CA ALA A 288 20.60 5.58 -7.86
C ALA A 288 19.38 4.77 -8.35
N GLU A 289 19.01 4.86 -9.63
CA GLU A 289 17.94 4.05 -10.24
C GLU A 289 18.19 2.54 -10.07
N ALA A 290 19.45 2.10 -10.24
CA ALA A 290 19.82 0.69 -10.08
C ALA A 290 19.73 0.21 -8.61
N ALA A 291 19.98 1.09 -7.64
CA ALA A 291 19.93 0.77 -6.21
C ALA A 291 18.50 0.88 -5.62
N ALA A 292 17.63 1.69 -6.22
CA ALA A 292 16.31 2.00 -5.67
C ALA A 292 15.45 0.78 -5.27
N PRO A 293 15.39 -0.34 -6.03
CA PRO A 293 14.59 -1.51 -5.63
C PRO A 293 15.00 -2.17 -4.30
N GLN A 294 16.21 -1.89 -3.81
CA GLN A 294 16.68 -2.39 -2.50
C GLN A 294 16.22 -1.51 -1.33
N TRP A 295 15.76 -0.29 -1.62
CA TRP A 295 15.43 0.75 -0.62
C TRP A 295 14.00 1.25 -0.70
N PHE A 296 13.25 0.89 -1.73
CA PHE A 296 11.85 1.28 -1.94
C PHE A 296 11.01 0.08 -2.36
N ARG A 297 9.80 -0.08 -1.78
CA ARG A 297 8.86 -1.12 -2.20
C ARG A 297 8.33 -0.88 -3.60
N THR A 298 7.96 0.36 -3.90
CA THR A 298 7.49 0.76 -5.22
C THR A 298 8.43 1.78 -5.84
N VAL A 299 9.06 1.39 -6.94
CA VAL A 299 9.92 2.26 -7.75
C VAL A 299 9.09 2.78 -8.93
N PRO A 300 9.03 4.10 -9.18
CA PRO A 300 8.31 4.65 -10.33
C PRO A 300 8.88 4.15 -11.66
N ASP A 301 7.99 3.83 -12.61
CA ASP A 301 8.38 3.48 -13.99
C ASP A 301 8.93 4.67 -14.77
N ALA A 302 8.47 5.87 -14.42
CA ALA A 302 8.92 7.11 -15.06
C ALA A 302 10.39 7.37 -14.69
N ARG A 303 11.26 7.47 -15.70
CA ARG A 303 12.67 7.78 -15.52
C ARG A 303 12.94 9.28 -15.51
N CYS A 304 14.01 9.68 -14.83
CA CYS A 304 14.45 11.08 -14.82
C CYS A 304 15.25 11.39 -16.08
N VAL A 305 14.86 12.44 -16.80
CA VAL A 305 15.61 12.94 -17.95
C VAL A 305 16.66 13.96 -17.49
N VAL A 306 17.93 13.75 -17.81
CA VAL A 306 19.00 14.73 -17.49
C VAL A 306 19.32 15.61 -18.70
N ARG A 307 19.24 16.94 -18.54
CA ARG A 307 19.48 17.93 -19.62
C ARG A 307 20.29 19.12 -19.14
N ALA A 308 21.00 19.78 -20.05
CA ALA A 308 21.55 21.10 -19.78
C ALA A 308 20.42 22.14 -19.68
N THR A 309 20.59 23.15 -18.83
CA THR A 309 19.70 24.31 -18.83
C THR A 309 19.70 25.02 -20.20
N PRO A 310 18.57 25.58 -20.64
CA PRO A 310 18.52 26.35 -21.88
C PRO A 310 19.51 27.53 -21.89
N PRO A 311 20.02 27.95 -23.07
CA PRO A 311 21.02 29.03 -23.18
C PRO A 311 20.62 30.37 -22.51
N ALA A 312 19.32 30.66 -22.42
CA ALA A 312 18.79 31.87 -21.81
C ALA A 312 18.88 31.88 -20.27
N VAL A 313 19.06 30.73 -19.61
CA VAL A 313 19.13 30.63 -18.14
C VAL A 313 20.47 31.17 -17.63
N PRO A 314 20.51 32.18 -16.74
CA PRO A 314 21.77 32.75 -16.25
C PRO A 314 22.68 31.76 -15.51
N ALA A 315 23.98 32.06 -15.43
CA ALA A 315 24.95 31.19 -14.75
C ALA A 315 24.68 31.05 -13.24
N HIS A 316 24.10 32.04 -12.57
CA HIS A 316 23.84 31.96 -11.12
C HIS A 316 22.67 31.02 -10.75
N VAL A 317 21.85 30.58 -11.71
CA VAL A 317 20.71 29.68 -11.41
C VAL A 317 21.24 28.29 -11.04
N PRO A 318 20.84 27.71 -9.90
CA PRO A 318 21.29 26.38 -9.51
C PRO A 318 20.71 25.28 -10.42
N PRO A 319 21.31 24.08 -10.43
CA PRO A 319 20.65 22.88 -10.93
C PRO A 319 19.28 22.69 -10.25
N HIS A 320 18.30 22.15 -10.97
CA HIS A 320 16.95 21.97 -10.43
C HIS A 320 16.19 20.87 -11.17
N TYR A 321 15.23 20.28 -10.47
CA TYR A 321 14.24 19.38 -11.04
C TYR A 321 13.02 20.14 -11.57
N PHE A 322 12.47 19.65 -12.66
CA PHE A 322 11.21 20.11 -13.22
C PHE A 322 10.24 18.92 -13.41
N PRO A 323 9.06 18.93 -12.79
CA PRO A 323 8.14 17.80 -12.83
C PRO A 323 7.54 17.56 -14.22
N SER A 324 7.14 16.31 -14.46
CA SER A 324 6.39 15.92 -15.66
C SER A 324 5.06 16.68 -15.76
N SER A 325 4.56 16.87 -16.97
CA SER A 325 3.22 17.41 -17.17
C SER A 325 2.15 16.35 -16.90
N GLU A 326 0.96 16.77 -16.45
CA GLU A 326 -0.17 15.86 -16.18
C GLU A 326 -0.64 15.12 -17.44
N ASP A 327 -0.56 15.79 -18.60
CA ASP A 327 -0.92 15.24 -19.91
C ASP A 327 0.16 14.33 -20.53
N GLY A 328 1.30 14.15 -19.85
CA GLY A 328 2.42 13.34 -20.32
C GLY A 328 3.23 13.94 -21.47
N SER A 329 2.91 15.16 -21.94
CA SER A 329 3.63 15.83 -23.03
C SER A 329 5.09 16.19 -22.69
N ARG A 330 5.42 16.29 -21.40
CA ARG A 330 6.77 16.61 -20.90
C ARG A 330 7.20 15.63 -19.80
N PRO A 331 8.38 14.99 -19.91
CA PRO A 331 8.91 14.13 -18.85
C PRO A 331 9.50 14.94 -17.68
N GLY A 332 9.57 14.31 -16.51
CA GLY A 332 10.33 14.85 -15.37
C GLY A 332 11.80 15.02 -15.76
N THR A 333 12.34 16.21 -15.55
CA THR A 333 13.66 16.59 -16.08
C THR A 333 14.53 17.21 -14.99
N TYR A 334 15.70 16.63 -14.74
CA TYR A 334 16.78 17.24 -13.98
C TYR A 334 17.63 18.13 -14.90
N PHE A 335 17.59 19.44 -14.66
CA PHE A 335 18.36 20.41 -15.42
C PHE A 335 19.70 20.75 -14.72
N VAL A 336 20.80 20.50 -15.42
CA VAL A 336 22.16 20.84 -14.98
C VAL A 336 22.57 22.17 -15.62
N ASN A 337 22.93 23.17 -14.81
CA ASN A 337 23.44 24.44 -15.34
C ASN A 337 24.93 24.34 -15.66
N THR A 338 25.25 24.07 -16.93
CA THR A 338 26.61 23.82 -17.40
C THR A 338 27.45 25.08 -17.65
N LYS A 339 26.92 26.26 -17.28
CA LYS A 339 27.65 27.54 -17.41
C LYS A 339 28.72 27.66 -16.34
N GLU A 340 29.85 28.23 -16.76
CA GLU A 340 31.04 28.46 -15.93
C GLU A 340 31.54 27.18 -15.22
N PRO A 341 31.83 26.08 -15.95
CA PRO A 341 32.15 24.78 -15.35
C PRO A 341 33.32 24.86 -14.36
N ARG A 342 34.32 25.71 -14.64
CA ARG A 342 35.48 25.91 -13.75
C ARG A 342 35.15 26.54 -12.40
N ASN A 343 33.95 27.10 -12.24
CA ASN A 343 33.44 27.64 -10.99
C ASN A 343 32.56 26.62 -10.23
N ARG A 344 32.29 25.44 -10.80
CA ARG A 344 31.39 24.41 -10.24
C ARG A 344 32.15 23.33 -9.52
N LEU A 345 31.68 22.98 -8.33
CA LEU A 345 32.25 21.92 -7.49
C LEU A 345 31.77 20.56 -7.98
N LYS A 346 32.68 19.76 -8.55
CA LYS A 346 32.37 18.40 -9.00
C LYS A 346 31.99 17.45 -7.84
N ILE A 347 32.47 17.76 -6.65
CA ILE A 347 32.21 16.95 -5.45
C ILE A 347 30.73 17.03 -5.02
N GLU A 348 30.00 18.07 -5.42
CA GLU A 348 28.58 18.27 -5.06
C GLU A 348 27.62 17.56 -6.04
N ASP A 349 28.11 17.07 -7.19
CA ASP A 349 27.26 16.57 -8.28
C ASP A 349 26.40 15.38 -7.85
N GLU A 350 26.98 14.40 -7.17
CA GLU A 350 26.26 13.20 -6.72
C GLU A 350 25.16 13.58 -5.73
N ALA A 351 25.49 14.37 -4.70
CA ALA A 351 24.51 14.80 -3.71
C ALA A 351 23.40 15.65 -4.33
N THR A 352 23.73 16.54 -5.28
CA THR A 352 22.75 17.35 -6.02
C THR A 352 21.85 16.46 -6.87
N ALA A 353 22.41 15.47 -7.56
CA ALA A 353 21.62 14.52 -8.35
C ALA A 353 20.69 13.68 -7.46
N TYR A 354 21.13 13.25 -6.28
CA TYR A 354 20.28 12.48 -5.35
C TYR A 354 19.17 13.33 -4.73
N HIS A 355 19.40 14.64 -4.54
CA HIS A 355 18.40 15.60 -4.11
C HIS A 355 17.34 15.89 -5.20
N GLU A 356 17.79 16.24 -6.41
CA GLU A 356 16.91 16.69 -7.49
C GLU A 356 16.26 15.53 -8.26
N ALA A 357 16.92 14.38 -8.36
CA ALA A 357 16.47 13.25 -9.15
C ALA A 357 16.09 12.05 -8.28
N VAL A 358 16.92 11.01 -8.25
CA VAL A 358 16.62 9.74 -7.60
C VAL A 358 17.59 9.55 -6.43
N PRO A 359 17.12 9.30 -5.19
CA PRO A 359 15.72 9.08 -4.77
C PRO A 359 14.95 10.35 -4.31
N GLY A 360 15.47 11.55 -4.56
CA GLY A 360 14.85 12.82 -4.13
C GLY A 360 13.64 13.26 -4.97
N HIS A 361 13.63 14.52 -5.43
CA HIS A 361 12.44 15.17 -6.01
C HIS A 361 11.82 14.43 -7.20
N HIS A 362 12.62 13.93 -8.16
CA HIS A 362 12.03 13.18 -9.26
C HIS A 362 11.25 11.97 -8.77
N PHE A 363 11.84 11.20 -7.86
CA PHE A 363 11.22 10.00 -7.31
C PHE A 363 9.93 10.34 -6.55
N GLU A 364 9.97 11.38 -5.70
CA GLU A 364 8.81 11.92 -4.99
C GLU A 364 7.67 12.30 -5.96
N TYR A 365 7.95 13.17 -6.93
CA TYR A 365 6.95 13.62 -7.90
C TYR A 365 6.43 12.49 -8.78
N ALA A 366 7.28 11.54 -9.17
CA ALA A 366 6.88 10.39 -9.97
C ALA A 366 5.97 9.43 -9.16
N ARG A 367 6.22 9.22 -7.86
CA ARG A 367 5.31 8.50 -6.97
C ARG A 367 3.97 9.22 -6.87
N MET A 368 3.96 10.53 -6.62
CA MET A 368 2.73 11.31 -6.51
C MET A 368 1.87 11.29 -7.78
N ALA A 369 2.52 11.34 -8.96
CA ALA A 369 1.81 11.27 -10.24
C ALA A 369 1.04 9.94 -10.42
N ALA A 370 1.48 8.86 -9.78
CA ALA A 370 0.80 7.56 -9.82
C ALA A 370 -0.44 7.48 -8.90
N LEU A 371 -0.63 8.41 -7.95
CA LEU A 371 -1.72 8.39 -6.97
C LEU A 371 -3.04 8.97 -7.51
N LYS A 372 -3.51 8.46 -8.66
CA LYS A 372 -4.63 9.06 -9.43
C LYS A 372 -5.97 9.12 -8.70
N ASP A 373 -6.17 8.27 -7.68
CA ASP A 373 -7.41 8.21 -6.90
C ASP A 373 -7.47 9.29 -5.80
N LEU A 374 -6.38 10.03 -5.58
CA LEU A 374 -6.33 11.13 -4.62
C LEU A 374 -6.77 12.47 -5.23
N PRO A 375 -7.49 13.33 -4.47
CA PRO A 375 -7.78 14.70 -4.87
C PRO A 375 -6.52 15.46 -5.28
N VAL A 376 -6.64 16.38 -6.23
CA VAL A 376 -5.49 17.09 -6.82
C VAL A 376 -4.69 17.86 -5.75
N VAL A 377 -5.36 18.46 -4.77
CA VAL A 377 -4.70 19.14 -3.64
C VAL A 377 -3.75 18.21 -2.87
N ARG A 378 -4.07 16.92 -2.69
CA ARG A 378 -3.16 15.96 -2.02
C ARG A 378 -1.91 15.66 -2.84
N ARG A 379 -2.01 15.72 -4.16
CA ARG A 379 -0.89 15.47 -5.08
C ARG A 379 -0.04 16.71 -5.35
N LYS A 380 -0.60 17.91 -5.16
CA LYS A 380 0.02 19.18 -5.61
C LYS A 380 0.20 20.25 -4.54
N ALA A 381 -0.27 20.04 -3.31
CA ALA A 381 -0.07 21.01 -2.22
C ALA A 381 1.42 21.37 -2.06
N PRO A 382 1.78 22.67 -2.02
CA PRO A 382 3.16 23.13 -2.01
C PRO A 382 3.79 23.07 -0.60
N ILE A 383 3.86 21.88 -0.01
CA ILE A 383 4.39 21.70 1.36
C ILE A 383 5.93 21.65 1.33
N SER A 384 6.54 22.80 1.62
CA SER A 384 8.00 22.99 1.53
C SER A 384 8.77 22.04 2.45
N ALA A 385 8.38 21.91 3.73
CA ALA A 385 9.04 21.03 4.68
C ALA A 385 9.06 19.56 4.23
N PHE A 386 7.99 19.09 3.60
CA PHE A 386 7.94 17.73 3.09
C PHE A 386 8.87 17.55 1.90
N GLY A 387 8.70 18.36 0.84
CA GLY A 387 9.47 18.19 -0.40
C GLY A 387 10.97 18.44 -0.21
N GLU A 388 11.33 19.58 0.39
CA GLU A 388 12.74 19.95 0.62
C GLU A 388 13.38 19.08 1.73
N GLY A 389 12.57 18.69 2.73
CA GLY A 389 12.99 17.76 3.76
C GLY A 389 13.26 16.35 3.22
N TRP A 390 12.43 15.87 2.30
CA TRP A 390 12.62 14.59 1.60
C TRP A 390 13.90 14.62 0.78
N GLY A 391 14.09 15.65 -0.05
CA GLY A 391 15.32 15.81 -0.85
C GLY A 391 16.58 15.80 0.02
N LEU A 392 16.58 16.55 1.13
CA LEU A 392 17.72 16.60 2.05
C LEU A 392 17.89 15.29 2.87
N TYR A 393 16.81 14.60 3.21
CA TYR A 393 16.86 13.26 3.79
C TYR A 393 17.51 12.26 2.81
N CYS A 394 17.16 12.32 1.53
CA CYS A 394 17.69 11.46 0.48
C CYS A 394 19.20 11.64 0.26
N GLU A 395 19.77 12.82 0.49
CA GLU A 395 21.23 13.03 0.42
C GLU A 395 21.96 12.15 1.45
N ARG A 396 21.48 12.10 2.69
CA ARG A 396 22.07 11.22 3.72
C ARG A 396 21.72 9.74 3.49
N LEU A 397 20.50 9.44 3.06
CA LEU A 397 20.10 8.08 2.67
C LEU A 397 21.01 7.52 1.57
N ALA A 398 21.38 8.33 0.58
CA ALA A 398 22.25 7.92 -0.52
C ALA A 398 23.62 7.41 -0.01
N ASP A 399 24.08 7.92 1.13
CA ASP A 399 25.28 7.42 1.78
C ASP A 399 25.10 6.00 2.34
N GLU A 400 23.99 5.76 3.03
CA GLU A 400 23.60 4.44 3.53
C GLU A 400 23.37 3.43 2.40
N MET A 401 22.87 3.91 1.25
CA MET A 401 22.73 3.14 0.02
C MET A 401 24.06 2.79 -0.65
N GLY A 402 25.19 3.34 -0.18
CA GLY A 402 26.50 3.17 -0.81
C GLY A 402 26.65 3.90 -2.15
N LEU A 403 25.87 4.98 -2.36
CA LEU A 403 25.84 5.69 -3.63
C LEU A 403 26.97 6.71 -3.81
N TYR A 404 27.61 7.20 -2.74
CA TYR A 404 28.74 8.09 -2.92
C TYR A 404 29.96 7.35 -3.49
N GLY A 405 30.50 7.83 -4.61
CA GLY A 405 31.59 7.16 -5.33
C GLY A 405 32.95 7.28 -4.66
N SER A 406 33.15 8.28 -3.79
CA SER A 406 34.40 8.52 -3.08
C SER A 406 34.21 9.36 -1.81
N ASP A 407 35.27 9.44 -1.00
CA ASP A 407 35.36 10.33 0.16
C ASP A 407 35.18 11.80 -0.21
N GLU A 408 35.66 12.22 -1.38
CA GLU A 408 35.43 13.58 -1.89
C GLU A 408 33.96 13.82 -2.23
N SER A 409 33.24 12.83 -2.74
CA SER A 409 31.81 12.97 -3.06
C SER A 409 30.96 13.05 -1.79
N ARG A 410 31.33 12.28 -0.75
CA ARG A 410 30.79 12.45 0.61
C ARG A 410 31.06 13.84 1.17
N LEU A 411 32.26 14.40 0.93
CA LEU A 411 32.60 15.77 1.35
C LEU A 411 31.73 16.82 0.66
N GLY A 412 31.27 16.57 -0.58
CA GLY A 412 30.28 17.41 -1.25
C GLY A 412 28.91 17.36 -0.59
N MET A 413 28.45 16.17 -0.18
CA MET A 413 27.23 16.03 0.63
C MET A 413 27.34 16.80 1.96
N LEU A 414 28.45 16.69 2.69
CA LEU A 414 28.68 17.46 3.92
C LEU A 414 28.70 18.97 3.68
N THR A 415 29.26 19.41 2.54
CA THR A 415 29.26 20.82 2.12
C THR A 415 27.84 21.34 1.94
N MET A 416 27.02 20.56 1.26
CA MET A 416 25.62 20.87 1.05
C MET A 416 24.84 20.87 2.36
N ASP A 417 25.07 19.89 3.22
CA ASP A 417 24.43 19.76 4.53
C ASP A 417 24.74 20.97 5.44
N ALA A 418 26.01 21.36 5.54
CA ALA A 418 26.42 22.53 6.32
C ALA A 418 25.78 23.83 5.85
N MET A 419 25.57 23.98 4.54
CA MET A 419 24.80 25.12 4.02
C MET A 419 23.36 25.09 4.53
N ARG A 420 22.67 23.94 4.46
CA ARG A 420 21.27 23.83 4.93
C ARG A 420 21.16 23.96 6.45
N ALA A 421 22.11 23.44 7.24
CA ALA A 421 22.18 23.68 8.68
C ALA A 421 22.39 25.18 9.00
N GLY A 422 23.27 25.83 8.23
CA GLY A 422 23.52 27.27 8.33
C GLY A 422 22.29 28.13 8.06
N ARG A 423 21.38 27.68 7.18
CA ARG A 423 20.08 28.35 6.91
C ARG A 423 19.25 28.57 8.15
N LEU A 424 19.18 27.58 9.05
CA LEU A 424 18.46 27.74 10.33
C LEU A 424 19.01 28.92 11.14
N VAL A 425 20.33 29.05 11.17
CA VAL A 425 21.02 30.07 11.96
C VAL A 425 20.87 31.46 11.34
N VAL A 426 21.11 31.58 10.03
CA VAL A 426 21.10 32.91 9.40
C VAL A 426 19.70 33.44 9.15
N ASP A 427 18.73 32.60 8.82
CA ASP A 427 17.34 33.06 8.60
C ASP A 427 16.75 33.58 9.92
N THR A 428 16.84 32.81 11.01
CA THR A 428 16.43 33.26 12.35
C THR A 428 17.31 34.40 12.87
N GLY A 429 18.61 34.38 12.54
CA GLY A 429 19.56 35.44 12.84
C GLY A 429 19.09 36.79 12.29
N LEU A 430 18.78 36.83 10.99
CA LEU A 430 18.28 38.01 10.30
C LEU A 430 16.91 38.42 10.83
N HIS A 431 15.94 37.50 10.85
CA HIS A 431 14.53 37.86 11.01
C HIS A 431 14.05 37.94 12.46
N ALA A 432 14.69 37.25 13.41
CA ALA A 432 14.31 37.26 14.83
C ALA A 432 15.40 37.84 15.75
N LYS A 433 16.69 37.67 15.43
CA LYS A 433 17.80 38.13 16.28
C LYS A 433 18.42 39.47 15.87
N GLY A 434 17.91 40.09 14.80
CA GLY A 434 18.36 41.40 14.34
C GLY A 434 19.78 41.41 13.76
N TRP A 435 20.26 40.28 13.22
CA TRP A 435 21.56 40.24 12.53
C TRP A 435 21.52 41.11 11.27
N SER A 436 22.62 41.83 11.03
CA SER A 436 22.91 42.46 9.76
C SER A 436 23.16 41.41 8.67
N ARG A 437 23.01 41.84 7.42
CA ARG A 437 23.41 41.05 6.24
C ARG A 437 24.86 40.56 6.35
N GLN A 438 25.75 41.42 6.82
CA GLN A 438 27.18 41.11 6.91
C GLN A 438 27.46 40.04 7.98
N GLN A 439 26.78 40.09 9.14
CA GLN A 439 26.87 39.05 10.16
C GLN A 439 26.42 37.68 9.64
N ALA A 440 25.32 37.62 8.88
CA ALA A 440 24.88 36.38 8.24
C ALA A 440 25.91 35.83 7.23
N ILE A 441 26.51 36.71 6.42
CA ILE A 441 27.56 36.33 5.45
C ILE A 441 28.81 35.80 6.17
N ASP A 442 29.28 36.49 7.20
CA ASP A 442 30.47 36.09 7.92
C ASP A 442 30.25 34.78 8.69
N TYR A 443 29.08 34.61 9.30
CA TYR A 443 28.72 33.34 9.93
C TYR A 443 28.79 32.17 8.96
N LEU A 444 28.18 32.27 7.77
CA LEU A 444 28.26 31.20 6.78
C LEU A 444 29.68 31.00 6.23
N ALA A 445 30.46 32.07 6.07
CA ALA A 445 31.83 31.98 5.58
C ALA A 445 32.77 31.29 6.59
N GLU A 446 32.50 31.43 7.88
CA GLU A 446 33.25 30.76 8.95
C GLU A 446 32.84 29.28 9.11
N ASN A 447 31.56 28.96 8.87
CA ASN A 447 30.99 27.66 9.21
C ASN A 447 30.73 26.73 8.00
N THR A 448 30.91 27.21 6.77
CA THR A 448 30.69 26.42 5.55
C THR A 448 31.81 26.63 4.53
N PRO A 449 32.10 25.64 3.66
CA PRO A 449 33.15 25.78 2.64
C PRO A 449 32.70 26.53 1.37
N MET A 450 31.53 27.18 1.39
CA MET A 450 31.01 27.94 0.26
C MET A 450 31.84 29.20 -0.04
N SER A 451 31.73 29.70 -1.28
CA SER A 451 32.33 30.98 -1.66
C SER A 451 31.53 32.17 -1.11
N ARG A 452 32.22 33.27 -0.77
CA ARG A 452 31.56 34.51 -0.29
C ARG A 452 30.52 35.06 -1.28
N THR A 453 30.74 34.91 -2.59
CA THR A 453 29.78 35.33 -3.61
C THR A 453 28.48 34.54 -3.53
N GLN A 454 28.58 33.21 -3.43
CA GLN A 454 27.41 32.33 -3.31
C GLN A 454 26.67 32.57 -1.99
N ILE A 455 27.41 32.72 -0.88
CA ILE A 455 26.86 33.07 0.43
C ILE A 455 26.09 34.39 0.37
N GLY A 456 26.65 35.42 -0.26
CA GLY A 456 25.97 36.72 -0.40
C GLY A 456 24.65 36.61 -1.15
N SER A 457 24.61 35.82 -2.23
CA SER A 457 23.37 35.57 -2.99
C SER A 457 22.32 34.81 -2.17
N GLU A 458 22.75 33.82 -1.38
CA GLU A 458 21.84 33.07 -0.51
C GLU A 458 21.29 33.94 0.63
N VAL A 459 22.13 34.76 1.28
CA VAL A 459 21.68 35.68 2.34
C VAL A 459 20.67 36.70 1.80
N ASP A 460 20.87 37.21 0.59
CA ASP A 460 19.91 38.08 -0.09
C ASP A 460 18.58 37.37 -0.35
N ARG A 461 18.64 36.07 -0.69
CA ARG A 461 17.46 35.21 -0.85
C ARG A 461 16.70 35.07 0.46
N TYR A 462 17.38 34.82 1.57
CA TYR A 462 16.76 34.66 2.90
C TYR A 462 16.07 35.96 3.34
N LEU A 463 16.72 37.12 3.15
CA LEU A 463 16.11 38.43 3.41
C LEU A 463 14.83 38.67 2.59
N GLY A 464 14.79 38.18 1.34
CA GLY A 464 13.66 38.35 0.43
C GLY A 464 12.57 37.29 0.55
N GLU A 465 12.84 36.17 1.23
CA GLU A 465 11.92 35.02 1.37
C GLU A 465 12.05 34.41 2.78
N PRO A 466 11.58 35.14 3.82
CA PRO A 466 11.80 34.76 5.21
C PRO A 466 11.18 33.40 5.54
N GLY A 467 11.90 32.55 6.28
CA GLY A 467 11.35 31.29 6.80
C GLY A 467 11.43 30.09 5.84
N GLN A 468 11.46 30.31 4.52
CA GLN A 468 11.55 29.20 3.55
C GLN A 468 12.83 28.37 3.73
N ALA A 469 13.93 29.04 4.06
CA ALA A 469 15.23 28.41 4.24
C ALA A 469 15.24 27.37 5.39
N LEU A 470 14.28 27.46 6.31
CA LEU A 470 14.14 26.58 7.48
C LEU A 470 13.57 25.20 7.11
N ALA A 471 12.72 25.15 6.08
CA ALA A 471 11.94 23.96 5.70
C ALA A 471 12.81 22.71 5.44
N TYR A 472 13.97 22.90 4.82
CA TYR A 472 14.92 21.84 4.46
C TYR A 472 15.32 20.99 5.68
N VAL A 473 15.88 21.63 6.70
CA VAL A 473 16.41 20.91 7.86
C VAL A 473 15.30 20.46 8.78
N VAL A 474 14.27 21.28 8.99
CA VAL A 474 13.11 20.90 9.81
C VAL A 474 12.46 19.63 9.25
N GLY A 475 12.21 19.61 7.93
CA GLY A 475 11.66 18.44 7.24
C GLY A 475 12.56 17.22 7.33
N ARG A 476 13.87 17.36 7.03
CA ARG A 476 14.82 16.24 7.17
C ARG A 476 14.81 15.64 8.56
N LEU A 477 14.93 16.49 9.60
CA LEU A 477 14.98 16.02 10.98
C LEU A 477 13.72 15.23 11.33
N LYS A 478 12.55 15.65 10.83
CA LYS A 478 11.31 14.92 11.04
C LYS A 478 11.33 13.55 10.34
N PHE A 479 11.79 13.47 9.08
CA PHE A 479 11.94 12.17 8.41
C PHE A 479 12.90 11.24 9.15
N GLN A 480 14.04 11.75 9.63
CA GLN A 480 15.02 10.97 10.38
C GLN A 480 14.46 10.49 11.73
N GLU A 481 13.74 11.36 12.46
CA GLU A 481 13.06 11.02 13.70
C GLU A 481 12.03 9.89 13.49
N LEU A 482 11.16 10.04 12.49
CA LEU A 482 10.10 9.07 12.18
C LEU A 482 10.67 7.75 11.70
N ARG A 483 11.71 7.78 10.87
CA ARG A 483 12.41 6.57 10.43
C ARG A 483 13.05 5.85 11.61
N ALA A 484 13.77 6.57 12.48
CA ALA A 484 14.41 5.97 13.65
C ALA A 484 13.38 5.31 14.58
N ARG A 485 12.18 5.92 14.73
CA ARG A 485 11.07 5.31 15.45
C ARG A 485 10.56 4.03 14.78
N ALA A 486 10.36 4.05 13.47
CA ALA A 486 9.91 2.87 12.72
C ALA A 486 10.94 1.72 12.80
N GLU A 487 12.24 2.02 12.65
CA GLU A 487 13.33 1.06 12.78
C GLU A 487 13.41 0.48 14.20
N ALA A 488 13.26 1.32 15.23
CA ALA A 488 13.19 0.86 16.62
C ALA A 488 11.99 -0.07 16.89
N ALA A 489 10.90 0.08 16.12
CA ALA A 489 9.75 -0.81 16.11
C ALA A 489 9.94 -2.06 15.20
N GLY A 490 11.14 -2.27 14.65
CA GLY A 490 11.49 -3.41 13.81
C GLY A 490 10.97 -3.34 12.38
N LYS A 491 10.56 -2.16 11.90
CA LYS A 491 10.06 -1.96 10.53
C LYS A 491 11.21 -1.84 9.53
N ASP A 492 11.01 -2.43 8.34
CA ASP A 492 11.94 -2.33 7.21
C ASP A 492 11.87 -0.92 6.60
N VAL A 493 13.03 -0.34 6.29
CA VAL A 493 13.16 1.00 5.70
C VAL A 493 12.36 1.15 4.41
N ARG A 494 12.23 0.09 3.61
CA ARG A 494 11.45 0.10 2.36
C ARG A 494 9.99 0.35 2.63
N ASP A 495 9.46 -0.23 3.70
CA ASP A 495 8.07 -0.03 4.07
C ASP A 495 7.85 1.37 4.65
N PHE A 496 8.83 1.92 5.38
CA PHE A 496 8.77 3.31 5.84
C PHE A 496 8.67 4.25 4.64
N HIS A 497 9.52 4.06 3.63
CA HIS A 497 9.45 4.83 2.39
C HIS A 497 8.12 4.65 1.64
N GLU A 498 7.52 3.45 1.68
CA GLU A 498 6.21 3.22 1.06
C GLU A 498 5.09 3.99 1.78
N VAL A 499 5.09 3.98 3.11
CA VAL A 499 4.11 4.70 3.92
C VAL A 499 4.19 6.21 3.68
N VAL A 500 5.39 6.79 3.69
CA VAL A 500 5.56 8.25 3.55
C VAL A 500 5.30 8.75 2.12
N LEU A 501 5.62 7.95 1.09
CA LEU A 501 5.42 8.35 -0.31
C LEU A 501 4.03 7.96 -0.87
N GLY A 502 3.33 7.03 -0.23
CA GLY A 502 2.03 6.51 -0.68
C GLY A 502 0.85 7.46 -0.47
N GLN A 503 1.03 8.58 0.24
CA GLN A 503 -0.06 9.48 0.65
C GLN A 503 -0.04 10.86 -0.03
N GLY A 504 0.90 11.12 -0.94
CA GLY A 504 1.18 12.47 -1.42
C GLY A 504 1.95 13.29 -0.39
N ARG A 505 2.02 14.61 -0.59
CA ARG A 505 2.68 15.51 0.37
C ARG A 505 1.86 15.65 1.64
N LEU A 506 2.55 15.61 2.79
CA LEU A 506 1.94 15.70 4.11
C LEU A 506 2.53 16.88 4.90
N THR A 507 1.72 17.54 5.72
CA THR A 507 2.23 18.37 6.82
C THR A 507 3.01 17.49 7.79
N LEU A 508 3.94 18.05 8.57
CA LEU A 508 4.75 17.23 9.49
C LEU A 508 3.91 16.49 10.55
N ALA A 509 2.85 17.12 11.07
CA ALA A 509 1.88 16.45 11.95
C ALA A 509 1.17 15.25 11.28
N LEU A 510 0.65 15.43 10.06
CA LEU A 510 0.04 14.32 9.30
C LEU A 510 1.05 13.23 8.92
N LEU A 511 2.30 13.60 8.62
CA LEU A 511 3.37 12.65 8.34
C LEU A 511 3.63 11.77 9.56
N GLU A 512 3.67 12.35 10.75
CA GLU A 512 3.76 11.61 12.01
C GLU A 512 2.55 10.71 12.24
N GLU A 513 1.33 11.24 12.09
CA GLU A 513 0.09 10.45 12.22
C GLU A 513 0.07 9.26 11.24
N VAL A 514 0.53 9.46 10.01
CA VAL A 514 0.64 8.41 8.98
C VAL A 514 1.72 7.39 9.33
N VAL A 515 2.86 7.80 9.86
CA VAL A 515 3.91 6.84 10.25
C VAL A 515 3.49 6.05 11.50
N ASP A 516 2.82 6.68 12.46
CA ASP A 516 2.36 6.02 13.68
C ASP A 516 1.12 5.15 13.43
N GLY A 517 0.25 5.55 12.49
CA GLY A 517 -1.00 4.87 12.14
C GLY A 517 -0.98 4.04 10.86
N GLY A 518 0.09 4.06 10.06
CA GLY A 518 0.18 3.53 8.68
C GLY A 518 0.62 2.08 8.53
N TRP A 519 0.56 1.30 9.60
CA TRP A 519 0.99 -0.10 9.64
C TRP A 519 -0.04 -1.13 10.14
N PRO A 520 -1.17 -0.77 10.76
CA PRO A 520 -1.84 -1.69 11.67
C PRO A 520 -2.53 -2.82 10.92
N MET A 521 -3.09 -2.63 9.73
CA MET A 521 -3.79 -3.73 9.02
C MET A 521 -2.87 -4.79 8.45
N ARG A 522 -1.75 -4.38 7.85
CA ARG A 522 -0.75 -5.34 7.39
C ARG A 522 -0.06 -6.03 8.58
N ASP A 523 0.27 -5.28 9.62
CA ASP A 523 0.85 -5.80 10.85
C ASP A 523 -0.10 -6.78 11.56
N LEU A 524 -1.39 -6.43 11.68
CA LEU A 524 -2.40 -7.30 12.27
C LEU A 524 -2.63 -8.56 11.42
N ALA A 525 -2.62 -8.43 10.09
CA ALA A 525 -2.71 -9.59 9.21
C ALA A 525 -1.49 -10.51 9.35
N GLU A 526 -0.28 -9.95 9.47
CA GLU A 526 0.96 -10.71 9.69
C GLU A 526 1.02 -11.33 11.09
N ARG A 527 0.60 -10.60 12.13
CA ARG A 527 0.47 -11.11 13.51
C ARG A 527 -0.55 -12.23 13.61
N LEU A 528 -1.72 -12.07 12.98
CA LEU A 528 -2.73 -13.12 12.94
C LEU A 528 -2.21 -14.34 12.19
N TRP A 529 -1.58 -14.15 11.03
CA TRP A 529 -0.99 -15.24 10.26
C TRP A 529 0.06 -16.00 11.07
N ASN A 530 0.99 -15.31 11.72
CA ASN A 530 2.01 -15.94 12.55
C ASN A 530 1.39 -16.65 13.77
N LEU A 531 0.37 -16.06 14.40
CA LEU A 531 -0.36 -16.69 15.49
C LEU A 531 -1.04 -18.00 15.04
N MET A 532 -1.65 -18.00 13.85
CA MET A 532 -2.24 -19.20 13.26
C MET A 532 -1.17 -20.26 12.96
N LEU A 533 0.02 -19.87 12.48
CA LEU A 533 1.12 -20.82 12.25
C LEU A 533 1.66 -21.42 13.55
N ASP A 534 1.75 -20.62 14.62
CA ASP A 534 2.14 -21.10 15.95
C ASP A 534 1.07 -22.05 16.51
N HIS A 535 -0.21 -21.68 16.41
CA HIS A 535 -1.34 -22.49 16.87
C HIS A 535 -1.45 -23.80 16.09
N HIS A 536 -1.12 -23.79 14.79
CA HIS A 536 -1.20 -24.95 13.87
C HIS A 536 0.19 -25.44 13.41
N ALA A 537 1.11 -25.65 14.37
CA ALA A 537 2.53 -25.90 14.11
C ALA A 537 2.84 -27.07 13.15
N LEU A 538 2.10 -28.19 13.18
CA LEU A 538 2.28 -29.28 12.23
C LEU A 538 2.14 -28.80 10.77
N ARG A 539 1.15 -27.93 10.51
CA ARG A 539 0.92 -27.38 9.17
C ARG A 539 1.97 -26.36 8.75
N ALA A 540 2.47 -25.55 9.69
CA ALA A 540 3.57 -24.64 9.41
C ALA A 540 4.82 -25.40 8.93
N ASN A 541 5.13 -26.56 9.55
CA ASN A 541 6.18 -27.45 9.08
C ASN A 541 5.89 -28.00 7.67
N LEU A 542 4.67 -28.48 7.40
CA LEU A 542 4.28 -29.01 6.08
C LEU A 542 4.29 -27.97 4.94
N MET A 543 4.09 -26.69 5.27
CA MET A 543 4.18 -25.58 4.31
C MET A 543 5.62 -25.14 4.01
N GLY A 544 6.62 -25.70 4.71
CA GLY A 544 8.02 -25.27 4.63
C GLY A 544 8.28 -23.93 5.31
N LEU A 545 7.39 -23.50 6.21
CA LEU A 545 7.52 -22.23 6.93
C LEU A 545 8.33 -22.36 8.22
N ARG A 546 8.39 -23.57 8.77
CA ARG A 546 9.18 -23.94 9.95
C ARG A 546 9.88 -25.26 9.71
N ASP A 547 10.93 -25.50 10.49
CA ASP A 547 11.69 -26.74 10.43
C ASP A 547 12.14 -27.24 11.80
N ASP A 548 11.42 -26.84 12.85
CA ASP A 548 11.75 -27.12 14.24
C ASP A 548 11.12 -28.42 14.76
N GLY A 549 10.20 -29.02 13.98
CA GLY A 549 9.46 -30.21 14.40
C GLY A 549 8.46 -29.96 15.53
N ALA A 550 8.05 -28.71 15.74
CA ALA A 550 7.01 -28.35 16.70
C ALA A 550 5.64 -28.93 16.27
N LEU A 551 4.86 -29.38 17.26
CA LEU A 551 3.48 -29.82 17.11
C LEU A 551 2.56 -28.95 17.98
N GLN A 552 1.26 -28.94 17.67
CA GLN A 552 0.27 -28.18 18.42
C GLN A 552 0.21 -28.61 19.89
N ASP A 553 -0.01 -27.65 20.78
CA ASP A 553 -0.29 -27.91 22.19
C ASP A 553 -1.81 -27.81 22.39
N HIS A 554 -2.45 -28.94 22.70
CA HIS A 554 -3.89 -29.00 22.92
C HIS A 554 -4.29 -28.87 24.40
N SER A 555 -3.38 -28.49 25.29
CA SER A 555 -3.71 -28.24 26.70
C SER A 555 -4.75 -27.12 26.84
N GLU A 556 -5.56 -27.17 27.91
CA GLU A 556 -6.52 -26.10 28.20
C GLU A 556 -5.79 -24.77 28.43
N GLU A 557 -4.62 -24.77 29.05
CA GLU A 557 -3.80 -23.57 29.25
C GLU A 557 -3.38 -22.92 27.91
N ALA A 558 -2.95 -23.74 26.94
CA ALA A 558 -2.59 -23.27 25.61
C ALA A 558 -3.81 -22.74 24.84
N ASP A 559 -4.92 -23.49 24.83
CA ASP A 559 -6.20 -23.06 24.24
C ASP A 559 -6.64 -21.69 24.79
N GLN A 560 -6.58 -21.50 26.11
CA GLN A 560 -6.94 -20.23 26.74
C GLN A 560 -5.96 -19.09 26.40
N ASP A 561 -4.68 -19.38 26.16
CA ASP A 561 -3.71 -18.39 25.70
C ASP A 561 -3.97 -17.94 24.26
N TYR A 562 -4.14 -18.90 23.34
CA TYR A 562 -4.48 -18.61 21.96
C TYR A 562 -5.80 -17.85 21.86
N LEU A 563 -6.84 -18.26 22.61
CA LEU A 563 -8.12 -17.57 22.64
C LEU A 563 -7.99 -16.10 23.08
N ARG A 564 -7.18 -15.80 24.11
CA ARG A 564 -6.89 -14.41 24.51
C ARG A 564 -6.19 -13.62 23.41
N ARG A 565 -5.22 -14.24 22.73
CA ARG A 565 -4.43 -13.58 21.66
C ARG A 565 -5.26 -13.32 20.40
N TYR A 566 -6.10 -14.26 19.99
CA TYR A 566 -7.04 -14.07 18.87
C TYR A 566 -8.06 -12.97 19.17
N ARG A 567 -8.66 -12.96 20.37
CA ARG A 567 -9.57 -11.88 20.81
C ARG A 567 -8.89 -10.52 20.82
N ALA A 568 -7.65 -10.44 21.34
CA ALA A 568 -6.90 -9.19 21.33
C ALA A 568 -6.67 -8.66 19.91
N ILE A 569 -6.35 -9.54 18.95
CA ILE A 569 -6.22 -9.16 17.53
C ILE A 569 -7.56 -8.70 16.96
N ALA A 570 -8.66 -9.40 17.24
CA ALA A 570 -9.99 -9.02 16.77
C ALA A 570 -10.42 -7.64 17.32
N GLU A 571 -10.26 -7.41 18.62
CA GLU A 571 -10.55 -6.13 19.28
C GLU A 571 -9.66 -4.98 18.76
N GLU A 572 -8.39 -5.27 18.45
CA GLU A 572 -7.48 -4.29 17.85
C GLU A 572 -7.86 -3.97 16.40
N ALA A 573 -8.26 -4.97 15.63
CA ALA A 573 -8.78 -4.78 14.28
C ALA A 573 -10.05 -3.93 14.28
N GLU A 574 -11.00 -4.16 15.19
CA GLU A 574 -12.18 -3.30 15.37
C GLU A 574 -11.86 -1.83 15.64
N ARG A 575 -10.77 -1.57 16.37
CA ARG A 575 -10.31 -0.21 16.70
C ARG A 575 -9.44 0.42 15.62
N THR A 576 -8.96 -0.36 14.67
CA THR A 576 -8.07 0.09 13.62
C THR A 576 -8.86 0.73 12.47
N PRO A 577 -8.50 1.94 12.00
CA PRO A 577 -9.14 2.56 10.84
C PRO A 577 -9.08 1.68 9.59
N GLU A 578 -10.22 1.56 8.91
CA GLU A 578 -10.40 0.71 7.73
C GLU A 578 -9.74 1.34 6.48
N THR A 579 -8.43 1.14 6.33
CA THR A 579 -7.65 1.58 5.15
C THR A 579 -7.55 0.50 4.07
N ASP A 580 -7.78 -0.76 4.44
CA ASP A 580 -7.93 -1.92 3.55
C ASP A 580 -9.12 -2.77 4.04
N PRO A 581 -10.35 -2.53 3.53
CA PRO A 581 -11.57 -3.16 4.04
C PRO A 581 -11.56 -4.69 3.87
N VAL A 582 -10.90 -5.19 2.82
CA VAL A 582 -10.82 -6.64 2.57
C VAL A 582 -9.90 -7.31 3.58
N THR A 583 -8.71 -6.75 3.82
CA THR A 583 -7.80 -7.29 4.83
C THR A 583 -8.39 -7.15 6.23
N HIS A 584 -9.03 -6.02 6.53
CA HIS A 584 -9.70 -5.77 7.81
C HIS A 584 -10.78 -6.82 8.11
N GLY A 585 -11.75 -6.99 7.21
CA GLY A 585 -12.81 -7.98 7.38
C GLY A 585 -12.28 -9.41 7.45
N LEU A 586 -11.21 -9.73 6.70
CA LEU A 586 -10.59 -11.05 6.74
C LEU A 586 -9.90 -11.31 8.08
N VAL A 587 -9.19 -10.32 8.65
CA VAL A 587 -8.55 -10.41 9.97
C VAL A 587 -9.61 -10.64 11.05
N GLN A 588 -10.68 -9.85 11.06
CA GLN A 588 -11.76 -10.00 12.01
C GLN A 588 -12.39 -11.39 11.93
N HIS A 589 -12.74 -11.82 10.72
CA HIS A 589 -13.39 -13.11 10.52
C HIS A 589 -12.48 -14.27 10.90
N LEU A 590 -11.22 -14.30 10.44
CA LEU A 590 -10.32 -15.41 10.73
C LEU A 590 -9.94 -15.47 12.21
N ALA A 591 -9.75 -14.32 12.88
CA ALA A 591 -9.56 -14.30 14.33
C ALA A 591 -10.77 -14.89 15.06
N GLN A 592 -12.00 -14.57 14.63
CA GLN A 592 -13.22 -15.16 15.20
C GLN A 592 -13.33 -16.65 14.89
N VAL A 593 -12.98 -17.10 13.68
CA VAL A 593 -13.00 -18.52 13.30
C VAL A 593 -12.02 -19.34 14.15
N GLU A 594 -10.84 -18.81 14.45
CA GLU A 594 -9.89 -19.48 15.34
C GLU A 594 -10.41 -19.52 16.79
N CYS A 595 -11.07 -18.45 17.26
CA CYS A 595 -11.79 -18.48 18.54
C CYS A 595 -12.87 -19.57 18.55
N ASP A 596 -13.71 -19.61 17.52
CA ASP A 596 -14.79 -20.60 17.38
C ASP A 596 -14.24 -22.02 17.29
N THR A 597 -13.08 -22.21 16.66
CA THR A 597 -12.41 -23.52 16.56
C THR A 597 -12.02 -24.02 17.95
N ILE A 598 -11.41 -23.17 18.79
CA ILE A 598 -11.05 -23.52 20.17
C ILE A 598 -12.34 -23.75 20.99
N GLU A 599 -13.31 -22.85 20.89
CA GLU A 599 -14.55 -22.92 21.67
C GLU A 599 -15.50 -24.03 21.22
N SER A 600 -15.36 -24.53 20.00
CA SER A 600 -16.09 -25.71 19.52
C SER A 600 -15.70 -26.97 20.32
N ARG A 601 -14.54 -26.94 20.99
CA ARG A 601 -14.00 -28.04 21.79
C ARG A 601 -13.98 -29.36 21.02
N THR A 602 -13.87 -29.30 19.70
CA THR A 602 -13.90 -30.49 18.83
C THR A 602 -12.83 -31.49 19.23
N ILE A 603 -11.67 -31.03 19.73
CA ILE A 603 -10.61 -31.91 20.24
C ILE A 603 -11.06 -32.83 21.40
N GLU A 604 -12.08 -32.45 22.17
CA GLU A 604 -12.56 -33.24 23.30
C GLU A 604 -13.33 -34.50 22.87
N PHE A 605 -14.01 -34.47 21.71
CA PHE A 605 -14.88 -35.55 21.23
C PHE A 605 -14.59 -36.01 19.78
N GLY A 606 -13.69 -35.31 19.06
CA GLY A 606 -13.27 -35.61 17.70
C GLY A 606 -12.24 -36.74 17.66
N VAL A 607 -12.72 -37.96 17.84
CA VAL A 607 -11.90 -39.18 17.79
C VAL A 607 -12.36 -40.05 16.63
N SER A 608 -11.56 -40.13 15.57
CA SER A 608 -11.82 -41.03 14.42
C SER A 608 -10.55 -41.56 13.76
N GLY A 609 -10.72 -42.39 12.73
CA GLY A 609 -9.64 -42.80 11.82
C GLY A 609 -9.41 -41.84 10.64
N SER A 610 -10.09 -40.69 10.59
CA SER A 610 -10.00 -39.71 9.50
C SER A 610 -8.72 -38.89 9.61
N VAL A 611 -7.96 -38.76 8.51
CA VAL A 611 -6.73 -37.95 8.41
C VAL A 611 -6.92 -36.47 8.75
N GLN A 612 -8.17 -36.00 8.88
CA GLN A 612 -8.47 -34.63 9.24
C GLN A 612 -8.60 -34.41 10.76
N ASP A 613 -8.56 -35.47 11.59
CA ASP A 613 -8.48 -35.38 13.04
C ASP A 613 -7.02 -35.29 13.51
N ALA A 614 -6.79 -34.72 14.70
CA ALA A 614 -5.46 -34.35 15.20
C ALA A 614 -4.44 -35.50 15.18
N VAL A 615 -4.79 -36.68 15.72
CA VAL A 615 -3.87 -37.82 15.79
C VAL A 615 -3.69 -38.51 14.43
N PRO A 616 -4.75 -38.83 13.67
CA PRO A 616 -4.58 -39.35 12.32
C PRO A 616 -3.81 -38.41 11.36
N GLU A 617 -4.00 -37.09 11.44
CA GLU A 617 -3.22 -36.10 10.65
C GLU A 617 -1.73 -36.23 10.99
N LEU A 618 -1.39 -36.26 12.29
CA LEU A 618 -0.02 -36.51 12.76
C LEU A 618 0.53 -37.84 12.25
N LEU A 619 -0.22 -38.94 12.35
CA LEU A 619 0.25 -40.26 11.92
C LEU A 619 0.49 -40.33 10.41
N TYR A 620 -0.37 -39.67 9.63
CA TYR A 620 -0.22 -39.61 8.17
C TYR A 620 1.06 -38.87 7.75
N PHE A 621 1.34 -37.73 8.40
CA PHE A 621 2.52 -36.91 8.12
C PHE A 621 3.75 -37.29 8.96
N LEU A 622 3.65 -38.27 9.84
CA LEU A 622 4.75 -38.71 10.71
C LEU A 622 6.03 -39.02 9.94
N PRO A 623 6.00 -39.69 8.75
CA PRO A 623 7.21 -39.95 7.97
C PRO A 623 7.85 -38.71 7.35
N GLU A 624 7.11 -37.60 7.23
CA GLU A 624 7.56 -36.34 6.64
C GLU A 624 8.15 -35.38 7.69
N LEU A 625 7.93 -35.65 8.99
CA LEU A 625 8.48 -34.85 10.08
C LEU A 625 9.99 -35.07 10.21
N LYS A 626 10.76 -33.98 10.26
CA LYS A 626 12.21 -34.05 10.46
C LYS A 626 12.61 -34.45 11.88
N SER A 627 11.71 -34.30 12.85
CA SER A 627 11.94 -34.65 14.26
C SER A 627 10.65 -35.14 14.92
N HIS A 628 10.75 -36.17 15.76
CA HIS A 628 9.61 -36.78 16.46
C HIS A 628 9.56 -36.44 17.96
N HIS A 629 10.43 -35.54 18.44
CA HIS A 629 10.59 -35.27 19.88
C HIS A 629 9.32 -34.70 20.56
N ALA A 630 8.49 -33.97 19.82
CA ALA A 630 7.25 -33.36 20.31
C ALA A 630 6.05 -34.34 20.33
N VAL A 631 6.15 -35.51 19.68
CA VAL A 631 5.05 -36.48 19.53
C VAL A 631 4.47 -36.95 20.88
N PRO A 632 5.27 -37.35 21.89
CA PRO A 632 4.72 -37.75 23.18
C PRO A 632 3.94 -36.64 23.89
N GLY A 633 4.42 -35.40 23.83
CA GLY A 633 3.77 -34.24 24.45
C GLY A 633 2.43 -33.93 23.77
N PHE A 634 2.42 -33.88 22.44
CA PHE A 634 1.20 -33.74 21.64
C PHE A 634 0.16 -34.80 22.02
N LEU A 635 0.52 -36.08 21.99
CA LEU A 635 -0.40 -37.19 22.30
C LEU A 635 -0.93 -37.12 23.74
N ALA A 636 -0.10 -36.69 24.70
CA ALA A 636 -0.51 -36.52 26.09
C ALA A 636 -1.56 -35.42 26.24
N THR A 637 -1.37 -34.25 25.60
CA THR A 637 -2.35 -33.16 25.65
C THR A 637 -3.69 -33.57 25.02
N VAL A 638 -3.66 -34.26 23.87
CA VAL A 638 -4.89 -34.78 23.23
C VAL A 638 -5.60 -35.80 24.12
N ALA A 639 -4.86 -36.74 24.73
CA ALA A 639 -5.42 -37.72 25.66
C ALA A 639 -6.13 -37.06 26.87
N GLU A 640 -5.54 -36.01 27.44
CA GLU A 640 -6.12 -35.25 28.54
C GLU A 640 -7.41 -34.52 28.11
N ARG A 641 -7.44 -33.93 26.92
CA ARG A 641 -8.65 -33.30 26.39
C ARG A 641 -9.78 -34.29 26.15
N HIS A 642 -9.50 -35.49 25.68
CA HIS A 642 -10.53 -36.53 25.59
C HIS A 642 -11.11 -36.89 26.95
N ARG A 643 -10.28 -37.07 27.99
CA ARG A 643 -10.77 -37.32 29.36
C ARG A 643 -11.61 -36.16 29.88
N ALA A 644 -11.20 -34.92 29.63
CA ALA A 644 -11.96 -33.73 30.00
C ALA A 644 -13.33 -33.68 29.29
N GLY A 645 -13.37 -34.01 28.00
CA GLY A 645 -14.60 -34.16 27.22
C GLY A 645 -15.56 -35.16 27.81
N ILE A 646 -15.08 -36.38 28.11
CA ILE A 646 -15.88 -37.41 28.78
C ILE A 646 -16.43 -36.90 30.12
N ALA A 647 -15.61 -36.25 30.94
CA ALA A 647 -16.05 -35.70 32.23
C ALA A 647 -17.12 -34.61 32.08
N ALA A 648 -17.09 -33.86 30.97
CA ALA A 648 -18.08 -32.84 30.62
C ALA A 648 -19.32 -33.40 29.89
N GLY A 649 -19.38 -34.71 29.62
CA GLY A 649 -20.46 -35.34 28.85
C GLY A 649 -20.37 -35.17 27.33
N ARG A 650 -19.25 -34.67 26.82
CA ARG A 650 -18.96 -34.58 25.37
C ARG A 650 -18.30 -35.87 24.89
N THR A 651 -19.12 -36.88 24.62
CA THR A 651 -18.62 -38.22 24.30
C THR A 651 -18.47 -38.44 22.78
N PRO A 652 -17.37 -39.07 22.32
CA PRO A 652 -17.16 -39.41 20.92
C PRO A 652 -18.08 -40.54 20.47
N VAL A 653 -18.24 -40.72 19.15
CA VAL A 653 -18.98 -41.86 18.59
C VAL A 653 -18.15 -43.13 18.71
N LYS A 654 -18.66 -44.16 19.40
CA LYS A 654 -17.93 -45.40 19.71
C LYS A 654 -17.31 -46.07 18.47
N HIS A 655 -18.08 -46.14 17.37
CA HIS A 655 -17.63 -46.68 16.08
C HIS A 655 -16.38 -45.96 15.54
N LEU A 656 -16.29 -44.64 15.72
CA LEU A 656 -15.13 -43.86 15.28
C LEU A 656 -13.92 -44.05 16.20
N VAL A 657 -14.15 -44.24 17.51
CA VAL A 657 -13.09 -44.60 18.47
C VAL A 657 -12.48 -45.96 18.13
N GLU A 658 -13.30 -46.94 17.74
CA GLU A 658 -12.83 -48.25 17.28
C GLU A 658 -11.93 -48.11 16.03
N GLN A 659 -12.32 -47.29 15.06
CA GLN A 659 -11.49 -46.97 13.88
C GLN A 659 -10.17 -46.27 14.26
N ALA A 660 -10.22 -45.33 15.21
CA ALA A 660 -9.02 -44.65 15.70
C ALA A 660 -8.05 -45.63 16.37
N ILE A 661 -8.56 -46.55 17.19
CA ILE A 661 -7.78 -47.63 17.82
C ILE A 661 -7.11 -48.48 16.75
N GLU A 662 -7.86 -48.95 15.74
CA GLU A 662 -7.30 -49.76 14.65
C GLU A 662 -6.23 -49.03 13.84
N LEU A 663 -6.33 -47.70 13.69
CA LEU A 663 -5.33 -46.90 12.99
C LEU A 663 -4.07 -46.73 13.84
N VAL A 664 -4.23 -46.39 15.12
CA VAL A 664 -3.12 -46.17 16.06
C VAL A 664 -2.32 -47.46 16.26
N GLU A 665 -2.97 -48.62 16.33
CA GLU A 665 -2.31 -49.93 16.45
C GLU A 665 -1.39 -50.30 15.27
N ARG A 666 -1.55 -49.65 14.11
CA ARG A 666 -0.71 -49.87 12.93
C ARG A 666 0.60 -49.09 12.96
N HIS A 667 0.77 -48.19 13.93
CA HIS A 667 1.91 -47.30 14.03
C HIS A 667 2.72 -47.59 15.29
N ASP A 668 4.04 -47.42 15.21
CA ASP A 668 4.97 -47.58 16.32
C ASP A 668 5.77 -46.28 16.51
N ALA A 669 5.35 -45.47 17.48
CA ALA A 669 5.97 -44.18 17.81
C ALA A 669 5.87 -43.89 19.33
N PRO A 670 6.84 -43.14 19.91
CA PRO A 670 6.83 -42.78 21.32
C PRO A 670 5.51 -42.11 21.75
N GLY A 671 4.91 -42.58 22.83
CA GLY A 671 3.65 -42.05 23.37
C GLY A 671 2.37 -42.70 22.82
N LEU A 672 2.43 -43.41 21.68
CA LEU A 672 1.22 -44.03 21.09
C LEU A 672 0.62 -45.12 21.98
N GLN A 673 1.44 -45.90 22.70
CA GLN A 673 0.92 -46.91 23.63
C GLN A 673 0.10 -46.27 24.75
N HIS A 674 0.56 -45.14 25.31
CA HIS A 674 -0.20 -44.41 26.32
C HIS A 674 -1.52 -43.88 25.76
N TYR A 675 -1.48 -43.26 24.59
CA TYR A 675 -2.67 -42.76 23.90
C TYR A 675 -3.67 -43.90 23.59
N LEU A 676 -3.19 -45.05 23.13
CA LEU A 676 -3.99 -46.24 22.87
C LEU A 676 -4.67 -46.77 24.15
N ASP A 677 -3.95 -46.76 25.28
CA ASP A 677 -4.52 -47.13 26.57
C ASP A 677 -5.63 -46.15 27.00
N VAL A 678 -5.46 -44.85 26.74
CA VAL A 678 -6.52 -43.84 26.98
C VAL A 678 -7.74 -44.12 26.10
N LEU A 679 -7.54 -44.36 24.80
CA LEU A 679 -8.63 -44.67 23.89
C LEU A 679 -9.42 -45.90 24.35
N LYS A 680 -8.73 -46.97 24.74
CA LYS A 680 -9.37 -48.24 25.14
C LYS A 680 -10.04 -48.19 26.52
N ASN A 681 -9.39 -47.56 27.49
CA ASN A 681 -9.81 -47.65 28.90
C ASN A 681 -10.66 -46.46 29.34
N ASP A 682 -10.40 -45.27 28.79
CA ASP A 682 -11.02 -44.02 29.26
C ASP A 682 -12.08 -43.52 28.26
N VAL A 683 -11.84 -43.64 26.95
CA VAL A 683 -12.70 -43.07 25.91
C VAL A 683 -13.76 -44.05 25.40
N LEU A 684 -13.34 -45.22 24.88
CA LEU A 684 -14.21 -46.21 24.26
C LEU A 684 -15.39 -46.67 25.15
N PRO A 685 -15.24 -46.86 26.47
CA PRO A 685 -16.36 -47.27 27.33
C PRO A 685 -17.48 -46.24 27.46
N HIS A 686 -17.18 -44.96 27.21
CA HIS A 686 -18.11 -43.85 27.33
C HIS A 686 -18.64 -43.35 25.98
N GLY A 687 -18.15 -43.91 24.86
CA GLY A 687 -18.55 -43.49 23.52
C GLY A 687 -20.04 -43.74 23.24
N ARG A 688 -20.69 -42.77 22.60
CA ARG A 688 -22.10 -42.87 22.19
C ARG A 688 -22.28 -43.82 21.01
N ASP A 689 -23.45 -44.44 20.93
CA ASP A 689 -23.76 -45.39 19.86
C ASP A 689 -24.04 -44.69 18.51
N THR A 690 -24.17 -45.51 17.46
CA THR A 690 -24.41 -45.02 16.10
C THR A 690 -25.85 -44.56 15.84
N GLU A 691 -26.78 -44.81 16.78
CA GLU A 691 -28.14 -44.26 16.73
C GLU A 691 -28.20 -42.82 17.28
N HIS A 692 -27.26 -42.45 18.15
CA HIS A 692 -27.12 -41.12 18.75
C HIS A 692 -25.82 -40.42 18.31
N ALA A 693 -25.49 -40.52 17.02
CA ALA A 693 -24.14 -40.20 16.53
C ALA A 693 -23.87 -38.72 16.30
N GLY A 694 -24.88 -37.88 16.07
CA GLY A 694 -24.71 -36.46 15.71
C GLY A 694 -24.57 -35.49 16.88
N LEU A 695 -24.12 -34.26 16.61
CA LEU A 695 -23.81 -33.28 17.67
C LEU A 695 -25.01 -32.93 18.55
N CYS A 696 -26.23 -32.88 18.01
CA CYS A 696 -27.48 -32.66 18.77
C CYS A 696 -27.68 -33.56 20.01
N TRP A 697 -26.95 -34.67 20.13
CA TRP A 697 -26.98 -35.55 21.30
C TRP A 697 -25.95 -35.19 22.39
N LEU A 698 -25.14 -34.15 22.20
CA LEU A 698 -24.24 -33.60 23.22
C LEU A 698 -24.92 -32.48 24.03
N PRO A 699 -24.48 -32.22 25.28
CA PRO A 699 -25.09 -31.20 26.15
C PRO A 699 -25.18 -29.79 25.55
N ASP A 700 -24.21 -29.42 24.72
CA ASP A 700 -24.05 -28.12 24.05
C ASP A 700 -24.07 -28.25 22.50
N GLY A 701 -24.58 -29.38 22.00
CA GLY A 701 -24.45 -29.80 20.61
C GLY A 701 -24.97 -28.82 19.55
N GLU A 702 -26.07 -28.11 19.84
CA GLU A 702 -26.64 -27.11 18.93
C GLU A 702 -25.71 -25.90 18.76
N GLU A 703 -25.16 -25.37 19.87
CA GLU A 703 -24.19 -24.27 19.84
C GLU A 703 -22.91 -24.71 19.09
N LEU A 704 -22.40 -25.90 19.39
CA LEU A 704 -21.20 -26.44 18.76
C LEU A 704 -21.39 -26.61 17.25
N TYR A 705 -22.57 -27.07 16.81
CA TYR A 705 -22.85 -27.22 15.38
C TYR A 705 -23.01 -25.87 14.68
N GLY A 706 -23.63 -24.88 15.33
CA GLY A 706 -23.68 -23.51 14.81
C GLY A 706 -22.29 -22.90 14.58
N LYS A 707 -21.37 -23.07 15.54
CA LYS A 707 -19.95 -22.68 15.38
C LYS A 707 -19.29 -23.42 14.22
N ALA A 708 -19.52 -24.73 14.11
CA ALA A 708 -18.95 -25.53 13.04
C ALA A 708 -19.44 -25.11 11.64
N ILE A 709 -20.72 -24.75 11.50
CA ILE A 709 -21.27 -24.16 10.27
C ILE A 709 -20.56 -22.85 9.95
N ARG A 710 -20.46 -21.92 10.93
CA ARG A 710 -19.81 -20.63 10.72
C ARG A 710 -18.33 -20.76 10.34
N THR A 711 -17.58 -21.60 11.04
CA THR A 711 -16.16 -21.89 10.76
C THR A 711 -15.94 -22.36 9.31
N HIS A 712 -16.77 -23.27 8.81
CA HIS A 712 -16.54 -23.90 7.50
C HIS A 712 -17.20 -23.16 6.34
N THR A 713 -18.36 -22.54 6.57
CA THR A 713 -19.13 -21.83 5.54
C THR A 713 -18.84 -20.34 5.49
N THR A 714 -18.21 -19.78 6.53
CA THR A 714 -18.01 -18.34 6.77
C THR A 714 -19.30 -17.53 6.95
N LEU A 715 -20.44 -18.21 7.10
CA LEU A 715 -21.77 -17.62 7.20
C LEU A 715 -22.52 -18.17 8.42
N GLU A 716 -23.42 -17.37 8.98
CA GLU A 716 -24.36 -17.83 10.00
C GLU A 716 -25.61 -18.36 9.30
N LEU A 717 -25.67 -19.68 9.11
CA LEU A 717 -26.72 -20.35 8.35
C LEU A 717 -27.54 -21.26 9.26
N ASP A 718 -28.86 -21.27 9.06
CA ASP A 718 -29.77 -22.18 9.74
C ASP A 718 -29.61 -23.61 9.19
N PRO A 719 -29.30 -24.61 10.05
CA PRO A 719 -29.25 -26.02 9.67
C PRO A 719 -30.51 -26.50 8.93
N ASP A 720 -31.68 -25.98 9.27
CA ASP A 720 -32.95 -26.40 8.69
C ASP A 720 -33.10 -25.92 7.24
N GLU A 721 -32.68 -24.69 6.97
CA GLU A 721 -32.64 -24.13 5.62
C GLU A 721 -31.59 -24.84 4.75
N LEU A 722 -30.44 -25.17 5.33
CA LEU A 722 -29.41 -25.95 4.65
C LEU A 722 -29.89 -27.36 4.28
N HIS A 723 -30.57 -28.03 5.22
CA HIS A 723 -31.17 -29.35 4.98
C HIS A 723 -32.20 -29.28 3.86
N ALA A 724 -33.13 -28.33 3.92
CA ALA A 724 -34.14 -28.12 2.89
C ALA A 724 -33.54 -27.77 1.52
N THR A 725 -32.46 -26.98 1.50
CA THR A 725 -31.73 -26.65 0.27
C THR A 725 -31.10 -27.90 -0.34
N GLY A 726 -30.45 -28.73 0.48
CA GLY A 726 -29.89 -30.00 0.04
C GLY A 726 -30.95 -30.94 -0.57
N LEU A 727 -32.12 -31.06 0.08
CA LEU A 727 -33.24 -31.87 -0.43
C LEU A 727 -33.70 -31.38 -1.81
N ARG A 728 -33.93 -30.06 -1.97
CA ARG A 728 -34.32 -29.48 -3.27
C ARG A 728 -33.28 -29.71 -4.36
N LEU A 729 -31.99 -29.59 -4.04
CA LEU A 729 -30.92 -29.81 -5.01
C LEU A 729 -30.86 -31.26 -5.46
N VAL A 730 -30.99 -32.20 -4.53
CA VAL A 730 -31.01 -33.64 -4.84
C VAL A 730 -32.23 -34.00 -5.71
N GLU A 731 -33.42 -33.48 -5.40
CA GLU A 731 -34.64 -33.73 -6.18
C GLU A 731 -34.54 -33.24 -7.63
N ASN A 732 -33.84 -32.13 -7.87
CA ASN A 732 -33.69 -31.54 -9.20
C ASN A 732 -32.63 -32.23 -10.08
N LEU A 733 -31.86 -33.18 -9.55
CA LEU A 733 -30.84 -33.89 -10.31
C LEU A 733 -31.42 -35.16 -10.94
N GLU A 734 -31.55 -35.17 -12.27
CA GLU A 734 -31.92 -36.37 -13.03
C GLU A 734 -30.76 -37.38 -13.04
N LEU A 735 -30.73 -38.26 -12.04
CA LEU A 735 -29.73 -39.32 -11.92
C LEU A 735 -30.21 -40.58 -12.65
N SER A 736 -29.57 -40.95 -13.75
CA SER A 736 -29.76 -42.25 -14.40
C SER A 736 -28.79 -43.30 -13.82
N GLU A 737 -29.26 -44.54 -13.60
CA GLU A 737 -28.39 -45.68 -13.24
C GLU A 737 -27.35 -45.91 -14.34
N HIS A 738 -26.08 -45.58 -14.08
CA HIS A 738 -24.98 -45.89 -15.01
C HIS A 738 -23.92 -46.77 -14.38
N ARG A 739 -23.67 -47.90 -15.05
CA ARG A 739 -22.48 -48.72 -14.83
C ARG A 739 -21.33 -48.12 -15.65
N GLY A 740 -20.80 -46.99 -15.18
CA GLY A 740 -19.64 -46.35 -15.81
C GLY A 740 -18.47 -47.32 -15.97
N LEU A 741 -17.71 -47.18 -17.07
CA LEU A 741 -16.51 -47.97 -17.31
C LEU A 741 -15.55 -47.82 -16.12
N LYS A 742 -14.95 -48.93 -15.69
CA LYS A 742 -13.93 -48.96 -14.65
C LYS A 742 -12.55 -48.93 -15.30
N TYR A 743 -11.56 -48.39 -14.59
CA TYR A 743 -10.18 -48.42 -15.06
C TYR A 743 -9.61 -49.85 -15.05
N THR A 744 -8.74 -50.16 -16.00
CA THR A 744 -8.04 -51.46 -16.05
C THR A 744 -6.66 -51.39 -15.42
N SER A 745 -6.06 -50.20 -15.34
CA SER A 745 -4.73 -49.98 -14.74
C SER A 745 -4.56 -48.59 -14.12
N ALA A 746 -3.58 -48.46 -13.22
CA ALA A 746 -3.13 -47.19 -12.66
C ALA A 746 -2.67 -46.20 -13.74
N ALA A 747 -1.96 -46.69 -14.76
CA ALA A 747 -1.44 -45.88 -15.84
C ALA A 747 -2.54 -45.19 -16.65
N GLU A 748 -3.69 -45.85 -16.85
CA GLU A 748 -4.86 -45.24 -17.49
C GLU A 748 -5.43 -44.07 -16.66
N MET A 749 -5.48 -44.21 -15.33
CA MET A 749 -5.98 -43.15 -14.46
C MET A 749 -5.12 -41.89 -14.53
N ILE A 750 -3.79 -42.05 -14.51
CA ILE A 750 -2.85 -40.93 -14.66
C ILE A 750 -2.96 -40.31 -16.05
N ALA A 751 -2.99 -41.13 -17.10
CA ALA A 751 -3.08 -40.65 -18.47
C ALA A 751 -4.36 -39.83 -18.74
N ASP A 752 -5.51 -40.28 -18.22
CA ASP A 752 -6.78 -39.58 -18.35
C ASP A 752 -6.77 -38.24 -17.61
N ALA A 753 -6.24 -38.21 -16.38
CA ALA A 753 -6.11 -36.97 -15.61
C ALA A 753 -5.18 -35.96 -16.29
N GLU A 754 -4.02 -36.41 -16.78
CA GLU A 754 -3.12 -35.55 -17.54
C GLU A 754 -3.76 -35.04 -18.82
N ALA A 755 -4.52 -35.88 -19.53
CA ALA A 755 -5.24 -35.47 -20.73
C ALA A 755 -6.29 -34.41 -20.41
N ALA A 756 -7.05 -34.56 -19.32
CA ALA A 756 -8.02 -33.56 -18.88
C ALA A 756 -7.34 -32.22 -18.53
N VAL A 757 -6.30 -32.24 -17.70
CA VAL A 757 -5.58 -31.02 -17.28
C VAL A 757 -4.97 -30.29 -18.49
N ARG A 758 -4.34 -31.01 -19.42
CA ARG A 758 -3.78 -30.39 -20.64
C ARG A 758 -4.85 -29.71 -21.50
N ARG A 759 -6.06 -30.29 -21.61
CA ARG A 759 -7.18 -29.65 -22.32
C ARG A 759 -7.62 -28.37 -21.63
N ALA A 760 -7.74 -28.41 -20.30
CA ALA A 760 -8.12 -27.24 -19.51
C ALA A 760 -7.08 -26.12 -19.63
N GLU A 761 -5.79 -26.42 -19.49
CA GLU A 761 -4.70 -25.45 -19.66
C GLU A 761 -4.73 -24.75 -21.03
N ALA A 762 -5.07 -25.48 -22.10
CA ALA A 762 -5.12 -24.93 -23.45
C ALA A 762 -6.28 -23.94 -23.68
N ILE A 763 -7.39 -24.10 -22.95
CA ILE A 763 -8.61 -23.28 -23.11
C ILE A 763 -8.69 -22.18 -22.06
N ALA A 764 -8.06 -22.35 -20.89
CA ALA A 764 -8.10 -21.40 -19.76
C ALA A 764 -7.82 -19.93 -20.15
N PRO A 765 -6.88 -19.57 -21.06
CA PRO A 765 -6.68 -18.17 -21.46
C PRO A 765 -7.89 -17.49 -22.11
N GLN A 766 -8.90 -18.25 -22.54
CA GLN A 766 -10.16 -17.71 -23.07
C GLN A 766 -11.16 -17.35 -21.97
N TRP A 767 -10.94 -17.83 -20.73
CA TRP A 767 -11.86 -17.74 -19.59
C TRP A 767 -11.28 -17.00 -18.38
N PHE A 768 -9.98 -16.72 -18.39
CA PHE A 768 -9.27 -16.01 -17.32
C PHE A 768 -8.39 -14.89 -17.90
N ARG A 769 -8.40 -13.71 -17.27
CA ARG A 769 -7.52 -12.59 -17.68
C ARG A 769 -6.07 -12.86 -17.34
N THR A 770 -5.82 -13.35 -16.13
CA THR A 770 -4.47 -13.63 -15.62
C THR A 770 -4.28 -15.12 -15.40
N MET A 771 -3.22 -15.66 -16.00
CA MET A 771 -2.84 -17.08 -15.94
C MET A 771 -1.69 -17.27 -14.95
N PRO A 772 -1.72 -18.32 -14.11
CA PRO A 772 -0.57 -18.69 -13.29
C PRO A 772 0.56 -19.28 -14.14
N ASP A 773 1.82 -18.95 -13.80
CA ASP A 773 3.00 -19.48 -14.48
C ASP A 773 3.32 -20.94 -14.09
N GLN A 774 2.89 -21.35 -12.91
CA GLN A 774 3.13 -22.69 -12.39
C GLN A 774 2.15 -23.69 -13.02
N ARG A 775 2.68 -24.81 -13.52
CA ARG A 775 1.87 -25.95 -13.97
C ARG A 775 1.53 -26.90 -12.83
N CYS A 776 0.42 -27.61 -12.96
CA CYS A 776 0.04 -28.66 -12.02
C CYS A 776 0.89 -29.91 -12.30
N VAL A 777 1.58 -30.42 -11.27
CA VAL A 777 2.15 -31.76 -11.33
C VAL A 777 1.05 -32.77 -11.05
N ILE A 778 1.05 -33.90 -11.75
CA ILE A 778 0.14 -35.02 -11.50
C ILE A 778 0.97 -36.20 -11.05
N ALA A 779 0.61 -36.79 -9.90
CA ALA A 779 1.40 -37.85 -9.29
C ALA A 779 0.51 -38.91 -8.62
N GLU A 780 1.06 -40.12 -8.47
CA GLU A 780 0.43 -41.18 -7.69
C GLU A 780 0.61 -40.95 -6.19
N THR A 781 -0.39 -41.31 -5.38
CA THR A 781 -0.25 -41.35 -3.92
C THR A 781 0.77 -42.39 -3.49
N GLY A 782 1.51 -42.13 -2.40
CA GLY A 782 2.51 -43.06 -1.86
C GLY A 782 1.94 -44.42 -1.39
N PRO A 783 2.79 -45.46 -1.26
CA PRO A 783 2.35 -46.81 -0.90
C PRO A 783 1.63 -46.92 0.46
N GLN A 784 1.88 -45.98 1.36
CA GLN A 784 1.27 -45.89 2.70
C GLN A 784 -0.20 -45.40 2.68
N VAL A 785 -0.65 -44.75 1.61
CA VAL A 785 -1.98 -44.12 1.53
C VAL A 785 -3.08 -45.19 1.38
N PRO A 786 -4.15 -45.23 2.21
CA PRO A 786 -5.18 -46.27 2.08
C PRO A 786 -5.97 -46.16 0.75
N ALA A 787 -6.50 -47.28 0.25
CA ALA A 787 -7.29 -47.29 -0.99
C ALA A 787 -8.56 -46.40 -0.90
N SER A 788 -9.08 -46.19 0.30
CA SER A 788 -10.23 -45.32 0.55
C SER A 788 -9.94 -43.82 0.44
N MET A 789 -8.68 -43.38 0.48
CA MET A 789 -8.36 -41.94 0.42
C MET A 789 -8.74 -41.35 -0.95
N PRO A 790 -9.48 -40.24 -1.00
CA PRO A 790 -9.81 -39.59 -2.26
C PRO A 790 -8.57 -38.94 -2.92
N PRO A 791 -8.61 -38.71 -4.25
CA PRO A 791 -7.67 -37.82 -4.91
C PRO A 791 -7.70 -36.42 -4.27
N HIS A 792 -6.58 -35.70 -4.28
CA HIS A 792 -6.48 -34.39 -3.63
C HIS A 792 -5.35 -33.53 -4.21
N TYR A 793 -5.48 -32.23 -4.09
CA TYR A 793 -4.46 -31.24 -4.42
C TYR A 793 -3.63 -30.82 -3.20
N VAL A 794 -2.32 -30.70 -3.39
CA VAL A 794 -1.41 -30.08 -2.42
C VAL A 794 -0.78 -28.83 -3.05
N PRO A 795 -0.98 -27.64 -2.47
CA PRO A 795 -0.37 -26.39 -2.96
C PRO A 795 1.15 -26.42 -2.95
N ALA A 796 1.78 -25.66 -3.85
CA ALA A 796 3.23 -25.51 -3.88
C ALA A 796 3.80 -24.98 -2.55
N ALA A 797 4.96 -25.47 -2.16
CA ALA A 797 5.70 -24.96 -1.01
C ALA A 797 6.23 -23.55 -1.31
N LEU A 798 6.24 -22.69 -0.29
CA LEU A 798 6.61 -21.28 -0.45
C LEU A 798 8.11 -21.09 -0.75
N ASP A 799 8.94 -22.02 -0.29
CA ASP A 799 10.38 -22.06 -0.55
C ASP A 799 10.72 -22.66 -1.93
N GLY A 800 9.71 -23.07 -2.71
CA GLY A 800 9.88 -23.72 -4.01
C GLY A 800 10.36 -25.17 -3.96
N SER A 801 10.52 -25.76 -2.77
CA SER A 801 11.01 -27.14 -2.60
C SER A 801 10.06 -28.20 -3.19
N ARG A 802 8.77 -27.88 -3.28
CA ARG A 802 7.72 -28.77 -3.80
C ARG A 802 6.75 -28.03 -4.71
N PRO A 803 6.48 -28.53 -5.92
CA PRO A 803 5.47 -27.94 -6.81
C PRO A 803 4.04 -28.19 -6.29
N GLY A 804 3.08 -27.47 -6.88
CA GLY A 804 1.67 -27.79 -6.70
C GLY A 804 1.34 -29.12 -7.38
N THR A 805 0.79 -30.06 -6.63
CA THR A 805 0.62 -31.44 -7.10
C THR A 805 -0.80 -31.94 -6.87
N TYR A 806 -1.43 -32.43 -7.93
CA TYR A 806 -2.64 -33.22 -7.89
C TYR A 806 -2.28 -34.70 -7.72
N PHE A 807 -2.57 -35.26 -6.55
CA PHE A 807 -2.34 -36.66 -6.23
C PHE A 807 -3.54 -37.53 -6.55
N ILE A 808 -3.29 -38.62 -7.27
CA ILE A 808 -4.28 -39.61 -7.69
C ILE A 808 -4.04 -40.91 -6.94
N ASN A 809 -5.08 -41.42 -6.28
CA ASN A 809 -5.03 -42.71 -5.63
C ASN A 809 -5.27 -43.84 -6.64
N THR A 810 -4.18 -44.44 -7.11
CA THR A 810 -4.18 -45.49 -8.14
C THR A 810 -4.43 -46.89 -7.58
N LYS A 811 -4.71 -47.03 -6.28
CA LYS A 811 -5.03 -48.33 -5.67
C LYS A 811 -6.39 -48.84 -6.14
N GLU A 812 -6.42 -50.14 -6.45
CA GLU A 812 -7.62 -50.86 -6.90
C GLU A 812 -8.30 -50.19 -8.11
N PRO A 813 -7.61 -49.99 -9.25
CA PRO A 813 -8.12 -49.21 -10.37
C PRO A 813 -9.47 -49.74 -10.92
N HIS A 814 -9.69 -51.06 -10.86
CA HIS A 814 -10.92 -51.73 -11.29
C HIS A 814 -12.15 -51.39 -10.44
N THR A 815 -11.99 -50.75 -9.28
CA THR A 815 -13.12 -50.23 -8.47
C THR A 815 -13.44 -48.78 -8.81
N ARG A 816 -12.53 -48.06 -9.47
CA ARG A 816 -12.60 -46.62 -9.71
C ARG A 816 -13.46 -46.30 -10.93
N PRO A 817 -14.52 -45.48 -10.77
CA PRO A 817 -15.36 -45.07 -11.89
C PRO A 817 -14.63 -44.07 -12.79
N ARG A 818 -14.60 -44.32 -14.11
CA ARG A 818 -13.94 -43.45 -15.09
C ARG A 818 -14.70 -42.16 -15.37
N ASN A 819 -16.03 -42.19 -15.32
CA ASN A 819 -16.90 -41.06 -15.67
C ASN A 819 -16.65 -39.81 -14.80
N ILE A 820 -16.29 -39.95 -13.52
CA ILE A 820 -16.02 -38.79 -12.63
C ILE A 820 -14.59 -38.24 -12.73
N ALA A 821 -13.72 -38.87 -13.51
CA ALA A 821 -12.29 -38.56 -13.49
C ALA A 821 -11.99 -37.15 -14.01
N GLU A 822 -12.67 -36.71 -15.07
CA GLU A 822 -12.47 -35.37 -15.63
C GLU A 822 -12.97 -34.29 -14.68
N ALA A 823 -14.16 -34.45 -14.10
CA ALA A 823 -14.68 -33.53 -13.09
C ALA A 823 -13.73 -33.44 -11.88
N THR A 824 -13.18 -34.57 -11.43
CA THR A 824 -12.18 -34.58 -10.35
C THR A 824 -10.88 -33.87 -10.77
N ALA A 825 -10.41 -34.06 -12.00
CA ALA A 825 -9.22 -33.36 -12.50
C ALA A 825 -9.43 -31.84 -12.59
N PHE A 826 -10.61 -31.38 -13.03
CA PHE A 826 -10.92 -29.95 -13.08
C PHE A 826 -11.09 -29.33 -11.68
N HIS A 827 -11.58 -30.11 -10.71
CA HIS A 827 -11.68 -29.73 -9.30
C HIS A 827 -10.30 -29.53 -8.65
N GLU A 828 -9.42 -30.52 -8.78
CA GLU A 828 -8.13 -30.53 -8.09
C GLU A 828 -7.05 -29.69 -8.81
N ALA A 829 -7.12 -29.61 -10.14
CA ALA A 829 -6.09 -28.96 -10.95
C ALA A 829 -6.61 -27.66 -11.61
N VAL A 830 -6.85 -27.69 -12.93
CA VAL A 830 -7.22 -26.51 -13.73
C VAL A 830 -8.66 -26.67 -14.23
N PRO A 831 -9.57 -25.73 -13.98
CA PRO A 831 -9.37 -24.41 -13.34
C PRO A 831 -9.64 -24.36 -11.82
N GLY A 832 -9.70 -25.50 -11.12
CA GLY A 832 -10.00 -25.58 -9.68
C GLY A 832 -8.83 -25.21 -8.74
N HIS A 833 -8.55 -26.07 -7.76
CA HIS A 833 -7.66 -25.77 -6.63
C HIS A 833 -6.25 -25.34 -7.04
N HIS A 834 -5.61 -26.02 -7.99
CA HIS A 834 -4.29 -25.63 -8.45
C HIS A 834 -4.30 -24.23 -9.06
N PHE A 835 -5.24 -23.97 -9.96
CA PHE A 835 -5.31 -22.70 -10.66
C PHE A 835 -5.53 -21.54 -9.69
N GLU A 836 -6.47 -21.70 -8.76
CA GLU A 836 -6.74 -20.75 -7.68
C GLU A 836 -5.49 -20.51 -6.83
N SER A 837 -4.93 -21.57 -6.24
CA SER A 837 -3.77 -21.46 -5.37
C SER A 837 -2.56 -20.83 -6.07
N ALA A 838 -2.33 -21.16 -7.35
CA ALA A 838 -1.23 -20.61 -8.13
C ALA A 838 -1.49 -19.15 -8.54
N ARG A 839 -2.73 -18.79 -8.93
CA ARG A 839 -3.13 -17.42 -9.28
C ARG A 839 -2.95 -16.46 -8.11
N LEU A 840 -3.30 -16.90 -6.91
CA LEU A 840 -3.20 -16.09 -5.69
C LEU A 840 -1.75 -15.79 -5.30
N MET A 841 -0.78 -16.64 -5.69
CA MET A 841 0.64 -16.37 -5.42
C MET A 841 1.19 -15.20 -6.23
N LEU A 842 0.54 -14.83 -7.34
CA LEU A 842 0.93 -13.67 -8.15
C LEU A 842 0.61 -12.33 -7.45
N LEU A 843 -0.22 -12.34 -6.41
CA LEU A 843 -0.66 -11.13 -5.68
C LEU A 843 0.37 -10.71 -4.62
N GLN A 844 1.61 -10.41 -5.04
CA GLN A 844 2.74 -10.21 -4.13
C GLN A 844 2.57 -9.03 -3.16
N ASP A 845 1.75 -8.04 -3.52
CA ASP A 845 1.45 -6.88 -2.69
C ASP A 845 0.51 -7.19 -1.52
N LEU A 846 -0.20 -8.34 -1.57
CA LEU A 846 -1.10 -8.77 -0.50
C LEU A 846 -0.37 -9.51 0.63
N PRO A 847 -0.80 -9.36 1.89
CA PRO A 847 -0.25 -10.14 3.00
C PRO A 847 -0.45 -11.65 2.78
N LEU A 848 0.42 -12.47 3.37
CA LEU A 848 0.33 -13.94 3.25
C LEU A 848 -1.01 -14.48 3.73
N LEU A 849 -1.63 -13.83 4.73
CA LEU A 849 -2.98 -14.13 5.18
C LEU A 849 -3.98 -14.18 4.00
N ARG A 850 -4.02 -13.15 3.15
CA ARG A 850 -4.90 -13.11 1.97
C ARG A 850 -4.54 -14.12 0.89
N ARG A 851 -3.31 -14.61 0.87
CA ARG A 851 -2.83 -15.53 -0.16
C ARG A 851 -2.92 -17.01 0.23
N LYS A 852 -2.87 -17.31 1.54
CA LYS A 852 -2.70 -18.67 2.06
C LYS A 852 -3.66 -19.07 3.18
N ALA A 853 -4.46 -18.16 3.71
CA ALA A 853 -5.45 -18.52 4.73
C ALA A 853 -6.40 -19.62 4.24
N ARG A 854 -6.81 -20.47 5.17
CA ARG A 854 -7.78 -21.54 4.89
C ARG A 854 -9.19 -20.97 5.00
N VAL A 855 -9.80 -20.73 3.84
CA VAL A 855 -11.22 -20.43 3.74
C VAL A 855 -11.88 -21.56 2.94
N ALA A 856 -12.45 -22.53 3.67
CA ALA A 856 -12.96 -23.77 3.10
C ALA A 856 -14.08 -23.50 2.08
N ALA A 857 -15.09 -22.71 2.45
CA ALA A 857 -16.20 -22.37 1.57
C ALA A 857 -15.76 -21.72 0.25
N PHE A 858 -14.77 -20.83 0.32
CA PHE A 858 -14.22 -20.19 -0.89
C PHE A 858 -13.50 -21.19 -1.78
N SER A 859 -12.60 -21.99 -1.21
CA SER A 859 -11.74 -22.89 -1.98
C SER A 859 -12.51 -24.08 -2.57
N GLU A 860 -13.34 -24.72 -1.74
CA GLU A 860 -14.17 -25.85 -2.15
C GLU A 860 -15.33 -25.40 -3.04
N GLY A 861 -15.89 -24.22 -2.74
CA GLY A 861 -16.90 -23.58 -3.58
C GLY A 861 -16.37 -23.22 -4.96
N TRP A 862 -15.17 -22.65 -5.04
CA TRP A 862 -14.49 -22.35 -6.30
C TRP A 862 -14.26 -23.61 -7.12
N ALA A 863 -13.67 -24.65 -6.52
CA ALA A 863 -13.36 -25.89 -7.22
C ALA A 863 -14.64 -26.58 -7.73
N LEU A 864 -15.72 -26.59 -6.94
CA LEU A 864 -17.01 -27.13 -7.36
C LEU A 864 -17.72 -26.24 -8.42
N TYR A 865 -17.55 -24.92 -8.37
CA TYR A 865 -18.02 -24.01 -9.41
C TYR A 865 -17.29 -24.29 -10.73
N CYS A 866 -15.99 -24.52 -10.65
CA CYS A 866 -15.13 -24.86 -11.79
C CYS A 866 -15.50 -26.19 -12.47
N GLU A 867 -16.08 -27.16 -11.74
CA GLU A 867 -16.63 -28.37 -12.36
C GLU A 867 -17.74 -28.02 -13.36
N ARG A 868 -18.67 -27.12 -13.02
CA ARG A 868 -19.71 -26.66 -13.97
C ARG A 868 -19.17 -25.73 -15.04
N LEU A 869 -18.24 -24.84 -14.67
CA LEU A 869 -17.56 -23.99 -15.63
C LEU A 869 -16.87 -24.81 -16.73
N ALA A 870 -16.30 -25.98 -16.38
CA ALA A 870 -15.68 -26.87 -17.36
C ALA A 870 -16.65 -27.37 -18.44
N ASP A 871 -17.94 -27.51 -18.14
CA ASP A 871 -18.98 -27.81 -19.13
C ASP A 871 -19.19 -26.63 -20.08
N GLU A 872 -19.28 -25.40 -19.54
CA GLU A 872 -19.40 -24.17 -20.33
C GLU A 872 -18.17 -23.93 -21.23
N MET A 873 -17.00 -24.34 -20.74
CA MET A 873 -15.73 -24.32 -21.49
C MET A 873 -15.64 -25.41 -22.57
N GLY A 874 -16.56 -26.39 -22.58
CA GLY A 874 -16.54 -27.53 -23.51
C GLY A 874 -15.41 -28.52 -23.24
N LEU A 875 -15.01 -28.71 -21.97
CA LEU A 875 -13.85 -29.53 -21.60
C LEU A 875 -14.14 -31.03 -21.44
N TYR A 876 -15.39 -31.39 -21.15
CA TYR A 876 -15.80 -32.78 -21.01
C TYR A 876 -15.67 -33.52 -22.34
N SER A 877 -14.95 -34.64 -22.32
CA SER A 877 -14.62 -35.39 -23.54
C SER A 877 -15.85 -36.02 -24.21
N ASP A 878 -16.83 -36.42 -23.41
CA ASP A 878 -18.10 -36.96 -23.86
C ASP A 878 -19.22 -36.75 -22.82
N GLU A 879 -20.44 -37.14 -23.20
CA GLU A 879 -21.63 -37.03 -22.36
C GLU A 879 -21.52 -37.88 -21.07
N GLU A 880 -20.72 -38.94 -21.06
CA GLU A 880 -20.54 -39.77 -19.87
C GLU A 880 -19.62 -39.07 -18.85
N ALA A 881 -18.54 -38.43 -19.31
CA ALA A 881 -17.71 -37.58 -18.48
C ALA A 881 -18.50 -36.38 -17.92
N ARG A 882 -19.35 -35.76 -18.77
CA ARG A 882 -20.26 -34.69 -18.35
C ARG A 882 -21.27 -35.15 -17.30
N ARG A 883 -21.82 -36.37 -17.41
CA ARG A 883 -22.68 -36.97 -16.36
C ARG A 883 -21.90 -37.27 -15.08
N GLY A 884 -20.60 -37.52 -15.18
CA GLY A 884 -19.69 -37.63 -14.04
C GLY A 884 -19.67 -36.37 -13.17
N MET A 885 -19.71 -35.18 -13.77
CA MET A 885 -19.89 -33.91 -13.06
C MET A 885 -21.19 -33.88 -12.26
N LEU A 886 -22.33 -34.23 -12.88
CA LEU A 886 -23.62 -34.28 -12.19
C LEU A 886 -23.64 -35.31 -11.05
N THR A 887 -22.93 -36.43 -11.23
CA THR A 887 -22.71 -37.42 -10.18
C THR A 887 -21.94 -36.81 -9.01
N MET A 888 -20.90 -36.02 -9.27
CA MET A 888 -20.11 -35.35 -8.24
C MET A 888 -20.92 -34.25 -7.54
N GLU A 889 -21.74 -33.51 -8.27
CA GLU A 889 -22.66 -32.50 -7.74
C GLU A 889 -23.71 -33.12 -6.82
N ALA A 890 -24.36 -34.22 -7.22
CA ALA A 890 -25.33 -34.94 -6.40
C ALA A 890 -24.72 -35.39 -5.06
N LYS A 891 -23.45 -35.81 -5.07
CA LYS A 891 -22.73 -36.15 -3.83
C LYS A 891 -22.60 -34.94 -2.90
N ARG A 892 -22.29 -33.75 -3.42
CA ARG A 892 -22.15 -32.53 -2.60
C ARG A 892 -23.51 -31.95 -2.19
N ALA A 893 -24.56 -32.15 -2.96
CA ALA A 893 -25.93 -31.85 -2.52
C ALA A 893 -26.37 -32.80 -1.39
N GLY A 894 -26.09 -34.10 -1.53
CA GLY A 894 -26.35 -35.11 -0.50
C GLY A 894 -25.59 -34.84 0.81
N ARG A 895 -24.39 -34.27 0.74
CA ARG A 895 -23.61 -33.80 1.91
C ARG A 895 -24.39 -32.83 2.78
N LEU A 896 -25.07 -31.84 2.19
CA LEU A 896 -25.88 -30.87 2.95
C LEU A 896 -26.92 -31.58 3.81
N VAL A 897 -27.63 -32.55 3.23
CA VAL A 897 -28.72 -33.27 3.90
C VAL A 897 -28.19 -34.26 4.92
N ALA A 898 -27.12 -35.00 4.61
CA ALA A 898 -26.56 -35.98 5.53
C ALA A 898 -25.91 -35.32 6.75
N ASP A 899 -25.13 -34.25 6.57
CA ASP A 899 -24.45 -33.53 7.66
C ASP A 899 -25.47 -32.88 8.61
N THR A 900 -26.40 -32.06 8.08
CA THR A 900 -27.49 -31.48 8.88
C THR A 900 -28.43 -32.54 9.45
N GLY A 901 -28.65 -33.62 8.71
CA GLY A 901 -29.43 -34.77 9.15
C GLY A 901 -28.87 -35.38 10.44
N LEU A 902 -27.56 -35.64 10.47
CA LEU A 902 -26.85 -36.14 11.64
C LEU A 902 -26.87 -35.11 12.77
N HIS A 903 -26.37 -33.90 12.51
CA HIS A 903 -26.01 -32.97 13.57
C HIS A 903 -27.16 -32.12 14.10
N ALA A 904 -28.21 -31.87 13.31
CA ALA A 904 -29.38 -31.07 13.71
C ALA A 904 -30.70 -31.87 13.73
N LYS A 905 -30.88 -32.86 12.84
CA LYS A 905 -32.13 -33.64 12.74
C LYS A 905 -32.12 -34.95 13.54
N GLY A 906 -31.03 -35.27 14.21
CA GLY A 906 -30.91 -36.46 15.05
C GLY A 906 -30.90 -37.77 14.29
N TRP A 907 -30.48 -37.78 13.01
CA TRP A 907 -30.34 -39.01 12.25
C TRP A 907 -29.28 -39.92 12.84
N SER A 908 -29.55 -41.22 12.82
CA SER A 908 -28.53 -42.24 13.05
C SER A 908 -27.55 -42.30 11.87
N ARG A 909 -26.36 -42.87 12.14
CA ARG A 909 -25.36 -43.17 11.10
C ARG A 909 -26.01 -43.94 9.93
N ARG A 910 -26.85 -44.93 10.26
CA ARG A 910 -27.54 -45.76 9.27
C ARG A 910 -28.50 -44.93 8.41
N GLN A 911 -29.28 -44.03 9.01
CA GLN A 911 -30.20 -43.17 8.27
C GLN A 911 -29.46 -42.27 7.28
N ALA A 912 -28.33 -41.68 7.69
CA ALA A 912 -27.52 -40.86 6.78
C ALA A 912 -26.93 -41.69 5.62
N VAL A 913 -26.42 -42.90 5.91
CA VAL A 913 -25.91 -43.82 4.87
C VAL A 913 -27.01 -44.24 3.91
N ASP A 914 -28.16 -44.65 4.42
CA ASP A 914 -29.30 -45.08 3.62
C ASP A 914 -29.84 -43.92 2.76
N TYR A 915 -29.88 -42.70 3.31
CA TYR A 915 -30.24 -41.50 2.54
C TYR A 915 -29.28 -41.26 1.37
N LEU A 916 -27.96 -41.25 1.61
CA LEU A 916 -26.98 -41.03 0.55
C LEU A 916 -27.08 -42.10 -0.53
N ARG A 917 -27.29 -43.36 -0.16
CA ARG A 917 -27.43 -44.47 -1.12
C ARG A 917 -28.74 -44.42 -1.90
N GLY A 918 -29.82 -43.98 -1.27
CA GLY A 918 -31.13 -43.85 -1.91
C GLY A 918 -31.20 -42.69 -2.90
N ASN A 919 -30.37 -41.66 -2.70
CA ASN A 919 -30.50 -40.38 -3.42
C ASN A 919 -29.26 -39.97 -4.20
N THR A 920 -28.16 -40.73 -4.13
CA THR A 920 -26.94 -40.45 -4.89
C THR A 920 -26.32 -41.75 -5.45
N PRO A 921 -25.47 -41.68 -6.48
CA PRO A 921 -24.78 -42.86 -7.02
C PRO A 921 -23.63 -43.40 -6.15
N MET A 922 -23.55 -43.02 -4.87
CA MET A 922 -22.50 -43.51 -3.96
C MET A 922 -22.66 -45.02 -3.72
N SER A 923 -21.53 -45.74 -3.73
CA SER A 923 -21.51 -47.12 -3.21
C SER A 923 -21.76 -47.11 -1.70
N ARG A 924 -22.11 -48.26 -1.14
CA ARG A 924 -22.32 -48.37 0.30
C ARG A 924 -21.06 -48.02 1.08
N GLU A 925 -19.92 -48.53 0.64
CA GLU A 925 -18.62 -48.33 1.27
C GLU A 925 -18.22 -46.85 1.26
N LEU A 926 -18.45 -46.15 0.14
CA LEU A 926 -18.20 -44.71 0.04
C LEU A 926 -19.14 -43.90 0.92
N ALA A 927 -20.44 -44.24 0.94
CA ALA A 927 -21.42 -43.56 1.79
C ALA A 927 -21.11 -43.75 3.29
N GLU A 928 -20.69 -44.95 3.69
CA GLU A 928 -20.27 -45.24 5.07
C GLU A 928 -19.02 -44.44 5.45
N ALA A 929 -18.00 -44.39 4.59
CA ALA A 929 -16.78 -43.62 4.84
C ALA A 929 -17.05 -42.10 4.90
N GLU A 930 -17.90 -41.59 4.01
CA GLU A 930 -18.29 -40.18 4.02
C GLU A 930 -19.10 -39.80 5.26
N VAL A 931 -20.07 -40.63 5.68
CA VAL A 931 -20.84 -40.38 6.92
C VAL A 931 -19.94 -40.39 8.15
N ASP A 932 -18.99 -41.33 8.22
CA ASP A 932 -18.00 -41.35 9.30
C ASP A 932 -17.16 -40.06 9.33
N ARG A 933 -16.81 -39.53 8.14
CA ARG A 933 -16.12 -38.24 8.01
C ARG A 933 -16.98 -37.06 8.46
N TYR A 934 -18.28 -37.04 8.14
CA TYR A 934 -19.18 -35.96 8.60
C TYR A 934 -19.33 -35.97 10.12
N LEU A 935 -19.41 -37.17 10.71
CA LEU A 935 -19.44 -37.32 12.17
C LEU A 935 -18.14 -36.84 12.84
N ALA A 936 -16.98 -37.08 12.21
CA ALA A 936 -15.69 -36.60 12.69
C ALA A 936 -15.50 -35.08 12.49
N GLN A 937 -16.03 -34.52 11.41
CA GLN A 937 -15.90 -33.10 11.05
C GLN A 937 -17.25 -32.44 10.75
N PRO A 938 -18.05 -32.15 11.79
CA PRO A 938 -19.36 -31.53 11.63
C PRO A 938 -19.26 -30.23 10.83
N GLY A 939 -20.13 -30.04 9.83
CA GLY A 939 -20.23 -28.79 9.08
C GLY A 939 -19.22 -28.60 7.95
N GLN A 940 -18.08 -29.32 7.94
CA GLN A 940 -17.09 -29.20 6.86
C GLN A 940 -17.67 -29.55 5.49
N ALA A 941 -18.51 -30.58 5.45
CA ALA A 941 -19.13 -31.07 4.22
C ALA A 941 -20.07 -30.03 3.57
N LEU A 942 -20.53 -29.04 4.33
CA LEU A 942 -21.41 -27.97 3.88
C LEU A 942 -20.68 -26.94 3.01
N ALA A 943 -19.39 -26.71 3.27
CA ALA A 943 -18.56 -25.68 2.63
C ALA A 943 -18.58 -25.77 1.10
N TYR A 944 -18.56 -27.00 0.55
CA TYR A 944 -18.55 -27.27 -0.89
C TYR A 944 -19.76 -26.65 -1.60
N MET A 945 -20.96 -27.09 -1.23
CA MET A 945 -22.18 -26.68 -1.94
C MET A 945 -22.58 -25.25 -1.57
N VAL A 946 -22.42 -24.83 -0.31
CA VAL A 946 -22.68 -23.44 0.09
C VAL A 946 -21.79 -22.47 -0.68
N GLY A 947 -20.49 -22.77 -0.78
CA GLY A 947 -19.55 -21.96 -1.55
C GLY A 947 -19.92 -21.88 -3.03
N ARG A 948 -20.20 -23.03 -3.67
CA ARG A 948 -20.58 -23.06 -5.09
C ARG A 948 -21.85 -22.27 -5.36
N LEU A 949 -22.89 -22.44 -4.54
CA LEU A 949 -24.14 -21.69 -4.66
C LEU A 949 -23.88 -20.18 -4.54
N LYS A 950 -22.95 -19.76 -3.69
CA LYS A 950 -22.58 -18.35 -3.58
C LYS A 950 -21.88 -17.83 -4.84
N PHE A 951 -20.95 -18.60 -5.43
CA PHE A 951 -20.35 -18.24 -6.72
C PHE A 951 -21.39 -18.12 -7.84
N ASP A 952 -22.33 -19.07 -7.92
CA ASP A 952 -23.43 -19.04 -8.88
C ASP A 952 -24.32 -17.81 -8.69
N GLU A 953 -24.70 -17.50 -7.43
CA GLU A 953 -25.49 -16.34 -7.07
C GLU A 953 -24.80 -15.03 -7.50
N LEU A 954 -23.52 -14.88 -7.17
CA LEU A 954 -22.75 -13.69 -7.47
C LEU A 954 -22.50 -13.50 -8.96
N ARG A 955 -22.24 -14.59 -9.69
CA ARG A 955 -22.14 -14.56 -11.16
C ARG A 955 -23.47 -14.15 -11.78
N ALA A 956 -24.58 -14.75 -11.37
CA ALA A 956 -25.90 -14.40 -11.87
C ALA A 956 -26.29 -12.95 -11.55
N LYS A 957 -25.91 -12.47 -10.36
CA LYS A 957 -26.06 -11.06 -9.95
C LYS A 957 -25.30 -10.12 -10.89
N ALA A 958 -24.04 -10.43 -11.20
CA ALA A 958 -23.23 -9.66 -12.13
C ALA A 958 -23.75 -9.70 -13.58
N GLU A 959 -24.09 -10.88 -14.09
CA GLU A 959 -24.67 -11.06 -15.44
C GLU A 959 -25.95 -10.23 -15.61
N LYS A 960 -26.82 -10.25 -14.60
CA LYS A 960 -28.05 -9.46 -14.60
C LYS A 960 -27.80 -7.96 -14.55
N ALA A 961 -26.87 -7.51 -13.70
CA ALA A 961 -26.61 -6.09 -13.49
C ALA A 961 -25.88 -5.44 -14.68
N LEU A 962 -24.87 -6.12 -15.23
CA LEU A 962 -24.01 -5.58 -16.29
C LEU A 962 -24.54 -5.88 -17.70
N GLY A 963 -25.40 -6.90 -17.86
CA GLY A 963 -26.00 -7.25 -19.14
C GLY A 963 -24.93 -7.48 -20.23
N PRO A 964 -25.00 -6.81 -21.38
CA PRO A 964 -23.99 -6.95 -22.45
C PRO A 964 -22.56 -6.57 -22.06
N ALA A 965 -22.36 -5.82 -20.97
CA ALA A 965 -21.03 -5.45 -20.48
C ALA A 965 -20.39 -6.54 -19.60
N PHE A 966 -21.14 -7.57 -19.22
CA PHE A 966 -20.59 -8.69 -18.46
C PHE A 966 -19.58 -9.48 -19.30
N ASP A 967 -18.39 -9.66 -18.76
CA ASP A 967 -17.37 -10.58 -19.27
C ASP A 967 -16.98 -11.53 -18.14
N VAL A 968 -17.14 -12.84 -18.37
CA VAL A 968 -16.83 -13.87 -17.37
C VAL A 968 -15.36 -13.82 -16.93
N ARG A 969 -14.45 -13.37 -17.80
CA ARG A 969 -13.04 -13.21 -17.48
C ARG A 969 -12.82 -12.11 -16.44
N ASP A 970 -13.61 -11.04 -16.51
CA ASP A 970 -13.55 -9.94 -15.55
C ASP A 970 -14.13 -10.36 -14.20
N PHE A 971 -15.23 -11.14 -14.22
CA PHE A 971 -15.76 -11.75 -12.99
C PHE A 971 -14.71 -12.66 -12.32
N HIS A 972 -14.05 -13.54 -13.07
CA HIS A 972 -12.98 -14.38 -12.54
C HIS A 972 -11.77 -13.58 -12.03
N GLU A 973 -11.44 -12.47 -12.68
CA GLU A 973 -10.38 -11.57 -12.22
C GLU A 973 -10.73 -10.91 -10.89
N VAL A 974 -12.00 -10.51 -10.70
CA VAL A 974 -12.48 -9.92 -9.45
C VAL A 974 -12.46 -10.94 -8.31
N VAL A 975 -13.00 -12.15 -8.51
CA VAL A 975 -13.09 -13.13 -7.42
C VAL A 975 -11.73 -13.72 -7.02
N LEU A 976 -10.73 -13.76 -7.92
CA LEU A 976 -9.38 -14.26 -7.62
C LEU A 976 -8.37 -13.14 -7.33
N GLY A 977 -8.61 -11.91 -7.78
CA GLY A 977 -7.69 -10.77 -7.69
C GLY A 977 -7.53 -10.20 -6.29
N HIS A 978 -8.43 -10.58 -5.37
CA HIS A 978 -8.44 -10.12 -3.98
C HIS A 978 -7.91 -11.18 -2.99
N GLY A 979 -7.37 -12.31 -3.45
CA GLY A 979 -6.94 -13.39 -2.57
C GLY A 979 -8.10 -14.26 -2.07
N LYS A 980 -7.86 -15.00 -1.00
CA LYS A 980 -8.88 -15.79 -0.29
C LYS A 980 -9.85 -14.85 0.42
N LEU A 981 -11.15 -15.06 0.20
CA LEU A 981 -12.21 -14.25 0.78
C LEU A 981 -13.20 -15.13 1.55
N THR A 982 -13.75 -14.60 2.64
CA THR A 982 -14.98 -15.14 3.22
C THR A 982 -16.13 -14.92 2.23
N LEU A 983 -17.19 -15.72 2.31
CA LEU A 983 -18.31 -15.60 1.37
C LEU A 983 -19.03 -14.26 1.48
N GLY A 984 -19.04 -13.64 2.67
CA GLY A 984 -19.53 -12.27 2.88
C GLY A 984 -18.68 -11.24 2.12
N LEU A 985 -17.35 -11.25 2.35
CA LEU A 985 -16.44 -10.34 1.67
C LEU A 985 -16.41 -10.55 0.15
N LEU A 986 -16.61 -11.79 -0.32
CA LEU A 986 -16.73 -12.09 -1.74
C LEU A 986 -17.95 -11.39 -2.36
N ASP A 987 -19.08 -11.34 -1.65
CA ASP A 987 -20.26 -10.58 -2.10
C ASP A 987 -19.96 -9.08 -2.16
N ASP A 988 -19.34 -8.54 -1.11
CA ASP A 988 -18.99 -7.12 -1.04
C ASP A 988 -18.08 -6.70 -2.20
N VAL A 989 -17.03 -7.49 -2.47
CA VAL A 989 -16.09 -7.26 -3.59
C VAL A 989 -16.79 -7.32 -4.94
N VAL A 990 -17.64 -8.32 -5.19
CA VAL A 990 -18.38 -8.42 -6.45
C VAL A 990 -19.40 -7.28 -6.58
N THR A 991 -20.06 -6.90 -5.49
CA THR A 991 -21.03 -5.80 -5.46
C THR A 991 -20.36 -4.46 -5.77
N ALA A 992 -19.20 -4.20 -5.16
CA ALA A 992 -18.40 -3.00 -5.42
C ALA A 992 -17.97 -2.93 -6.89
N TRP A 993 -17.44 -4.04 -7.43
CA TRP A 993 -17.07 -4.11 -8.84
C TRP A 993 -18.25 -3.85 -9.79
N ILE A 994 -19.45 -4.39 -9.51
CA ILE A 994 -20.65 -4.11 -10.30
C ILE A 994 -20.99 -2.62 -10.28
N ALA A 995 -20.84 -1.95 -9.12
CA ALA A 995 -21.18 -0.53 -8.98
C ALA A 995 -20.21 0.42 -9.69
N GLU A 996 -18.98 -0.02 -9.96
CA GLU A 996 -17.95 0.73 -10.68
C GLU A 996 -18.09 0.67 -12.21
N ARG A 997 -18.92 -0.25 -12.73
CA ARG A 997 -19.12 -0.51 -14.16
C ARG A 997 -20.43 0.11 -14.66
#